data_AF-B4UKT9-F1
#
_entry.id   AF-B4UKT9-F1
#
_cell.length_a   1.000
_cell.length_b   1.000
_cell.length_c   1.000
_cell.angle_alpha   90.00
_cell.angle_beta   90.00
_cell.angle_gamma   90.00
#
_symmetry.space_group_name_H-M   'P 1'
#
loop_
_entity.id
_entity.type
_entity.pdbx_description
1 polymer ?
#
loop_
_entity_poly.entity_id
_entity_poly.type
_entity_poly.pdbx_seq_one_letter_code
_entity_poly.pdbx_strand_id
1 'polypeptide(L)'
;MKNVVSISLGARAGDYDYTTRFMGQSFRVRRFGVDHDLRRALDLLARWQGECDAIGLGLVADHLLVGTRRWEDPTTAELEAAVCEVPVTTGARLRGFLDEWAIRHIQSHEQRCFTNARVIFLSGLANYAIAQAVSEYTHNLGFADPLLQLGLPAILGSVAQLEAYAALTAPVQRPLQAVWGKAPLALRDAWTRLILGRAAREASVLVGPHDDLAAVGREALDRKIVLTSAVTDEEVKRLGDQGVDVVIDRTPKLLGRVVGLNVIEAMIIAALGRQHRDDVLHDEYLDIFGEMKLAPRILFPSGKPRRVNRFAFVIHPLSREYLKASRPVELASRIAPSVVLPVVEKLIAYSPPFVYSRVTGIRSPTGTEAEGWLITVGGTPKELLAHSPEFTYRRLLAAAKIAEGLGAQIMGLGAFTKVVGDAGVTVAKRAGIPITTGNSYSASAALWAAADAVKRLGLLSRSEDGKVAGKAMVVGATGAIGAACARLLAMSFDDVFLVSPEIGKLLTLRETILADTPDAVLHLSSKADENLREMDLVVTATSGAGKKILDIMKVKPGCVITDVARPLDLPPSEVAKRPDVLVIESGEIQLPGGVRMRDIGLPDGVVYACLAETIVLALEGRFESYTVGRNIEWEKVKEIYKLGLKHGMRLAAISGVNGPFTDEDIGRVRALALAARTRWPGGQPARATVREVPRPVAERQDQHAGV
;
A
#
# COMPACT_ATOMS: atom_id res chain seq x y z
N MET A 1 -51.45 -0.60 11.53
CA MET A 1 -50.36 -0.93 10.57
C MET A 1 -50.09 0.33 9.79
N LYS A 2 -48.85 0.81 9.77
CA LYS A 2 -48.48 2.05 9.06
C LYS A 2 -48.33 1.77 7.56
N ASN A 3 -48.64 2.73 6.71
CA ASN A 3 -48.56 2.64 5.26
C ASN A 3 -47.58 3.69 4.73
N VAL A 4 -46.51 3.27 4.07
CA VAL A 4 -45.52 4.17 3.44
C VAL A 4 -45.58 3.98 1.94
N VAL A 5 -45.73 5.09 1.22
CA VAL A 5 -45.81 5.09 -0.25
C VAL A 5 -44.61 5.81 -0.82
N SER A 6 -43.92 5.18 -1.76
CA SER A 6 -42.84 5.79 -2.52
C SER A 6 -43.26 6.05 -3.95
N ILE A 7 -43.22 7.32 -4.36
CA ILE A 7 -43.41 7.72 -5.75
C ILE A 7 -42.04 7.96 -6.35
N SER A 8 -41.66 7.16 -7.35
CA SER A 8 -40.31 7.18 -7.93
C SER A 8 -40.35 7.59 -9.40
N LEU A 9 -39.46 8.48 -9.81
CA LEU A 9 -39.31 8.85 -11.22
C LEU A 9 -38.74 7.72 -12.09
N GLY A 10 -38.24 6.63 -11.49
CA GLY A 10 -37.73 5.49 -12.24
C GLY A 10 -38.81 4.58 -12.82
N ALA A 11 -38.36 3.43 -13.33
CA ALA A 11 -39.19 2.49 -14.05
C ALA A 11 -40.29 1.84 -13.19
N ARG A 12 -41.44 1.57 -13.81
CA ARG A 12 -42.55 0.76 -13.24
C ARG A 12 -42.20 -0.70 -12.98
N ALA A 13 -41.24 -1.23 -13.74
CA ALA A 13 -40.77 -2.61 -13.54
C ALA A 13 -40.20 -2.86 -12.13
N GLY A 14 -39.78 -1.80 -11.43
CA GLY A 14 -39.30 -1.86 -10.05
C GLY A 14 -40.38 -1.72 -8.98
N ASP A 15 -41.68 -1.73 -9.34
CA ASP A 15 -42.78 -1.55 -8.39
C ASP A 15 -42.89 -2.73 -7.42
N TYR A 16 -43.34 -2.43 -6.20
CA TYR A 16 -43.54 -3.44 -5.17
C TYR A 16 -44.60 -3.03 -4.16
N ASP A 17 -45.24 -4.02 -3.54
CA ASP A 17 -46.16 -3.89 -2.41
C ASP A 17 -45.92 -5.05 -1.45
N TYR A 18 -45.48 -4.77 -0.23
CA TYR A 18 -45.22 -5.81 0.76
C TYR A 18 -45.36 -5.29 2.19
N THR A 19 -45.51 -6.23 3.13
CA THR A 19 -45.54 -5.94 4.57
C THR A 19 -44.20 -6.29 5.21
N THR A 20 -43.75 -5.45 6.14
CA THR A 20 -42.51 -5.67 6.91
C THR A 20 -42.67 -5.18 8.36
N ARG A 21 -41.72 -5.54 9.21
CA ARG A 21 -41.56 -4.95 10.55
C ARG A 21 -40.36 -4.01 10.56
N PHE A 22 -40.51 -2.88 11.24
CA PHE A 22 -39.47 -1.87 11.43
C PHE A 22 -39.72 -1.11 12.74
N MET A 23 -38.69 -0.92 13.57
CA MET A 23 -38.80 -0.31 14.92
C MET A 23 -39.96 -0.88 15.77
N GLY A 24 -40.11 -2.21 15.79
CA GLY A 24 -41.19 -2.91 16.52
C GLY A 24 -42.60 -2.75 15.93
N GLN A 25 -42.77 -1.99 14.85
CA GLN A 25 -44.07 -1.68 14.24
C GLN A 25 -44.25 -2.41 12.90
N SER A 26 -45.50 -2.66 12.51
CA SER A 26 -45.83 -3.28 11.21
C SER A 26 -46.13 -2.22 10.15
N PHE A 27 -45.47 -2.34 9.00
CA PHE A 27 -45.56 -1.43 7.86
C PHE A 27 -46.04 -2.16 6.60
N ARG A 28 -46.91 -1.52 5.81
CA ARG A 28 -47.11 -1.83 4.39
C ARG A 28 -46.33 -0.81 3.57
N VAL A 29 -45.46 -1.27 2.69
CA VAL A 29 -44.55 -0.43 1.90
C VAL A 29 -44.85 -0.64 0.43
N ARG A 30 -45.17 0.46 -0.27
CA ARG A 30 -45.50 0.45 -1.70
C ARG A 30 -44.57 1.37 -2.47
N ARG A 31 -44.07 0.93 -3.63
CA ARG A 31 -43.35 1.78 -4.58
C ARG A 31 -44.08 1.80 -5.92
N PHE A 32 -44.27 3.00 -6.45
CA PHE A 32 -44.82 3.26 -7.77
C PHE A 32 -43.83 4.05 -8.62
N GLY A 33 -43.41 3.48 -9.75
CA GLY A 33 -42.61 4.10 -10.79
C GLY A 33 -43.48 4.89 -11.76
N VAL A 34 -42.92 5.95 -12.33
CA VAL A 34 -43.62 6.77 -13.34
C VAL A 34 -42.91 6.88 -14.67
N ASP A 35 -41.76 6.21 -14.85
CA ASP A 35 -40.97 6.25 -16.09
C ASP A 35 -40.65 7.70 -16.52
N HIS A 36 -40.27 8.53 -15.56
CA HIS A 36 -40.00 9.97 -15.70
C HIS A 36 -41.21 10.86 -16.08
N ASP A 37 -42.44 10.35 -16.04
CA ASP A 37 -43.66 11.15 -16.26
C ASP A 37 -44.05 11.95 -15.00
N LEU A 38 -43.72 13.24 -15.00
CA LEU A 38 -44.00 14.15 -13.88
C LEU A 38 -45.49 14.34 -13.61
N ARG A 39 -46.35 14.33 -14.64
CA ARG A 39 -47.79 14.50 -14.45
C ARG A 39 -48.37 13.32 -13.70
N ARG A 40 -47.97 12.12 -14.11
CA ARG A 40 -48.33 10.89 -13.40
C ARG A 40 -47.81 10.87 -11.96
N ALA A 41 -46.62 11.41 -11.70
CA ALA A 41 -46.11 11.53 -10.33
C ALA A 41 -47.03 12.39 -9.47
N LEU A 42 -47.43 13.57 -9.97
CA LEU A 42 -48.37 14.46 -9.29
C LEU A 42 -49.73 13.79 -9.05
N ASP A 43 -50.28 13.07 -10.03
CA ASP A 43 -51.55 12.34 -9.88
C ASP A 43 -51.46 11.27 -8.78
N LEU A 44 -50.34 10.55 -8.71
CA LEU A 44 -50.12 9.54 -7.67
C LEU A 44 -49.92 10.17 -6.29
N LEU A 45 -49.22 11.30 -6.19
CA LEU A 45 -49.08 12.04 -4.93
C LEU A 45 -50.44 12.51 -4.41
N ALA A 46 -51.25 13.12 -5.28
CA ALA A 46 -52.60 13.55 -4.96
C ALA A 46 -53.48 12.40 -4.46
N ARG A 47 -53.37 11.23 -5.09
CA ARG A 47 -54.13 10.04 -4.70
C ARG A 47 -53.68 9.46 -3.35
N TRP A 48 -52.38 9.33 -3.14
CA TRP A 48 -51.85 8.52 -2.03
C TRP A 48 -51.63 9.31 -0.75
N GLN A 49 -51.53 10.65 -0.80
CA GLN A 49 -51.31 11.44 0.42
C GLN A 49 -52.39 11.25 1.49
N GLY A 50 -53.66 11.06 1.09
CA GLY A 50 -54.75 10.77 2.03
C GLY A 50 -54.84 9.31 2.51
N GLU A 51 -54.03 8.40 1.95
CA GLU A 51 -54.07 6.96 2.25
C GLU A 51 -52.77 6.42 2.88
N CYS A 52 -51.81 7.27 3.24
CA CYS A 52 -50.52 6.86 3.80
C CYS A 52 -50.11 7.68 5.02
N ASP A 53 -49.10 7.21 5.76
CA ASP A 53 -48.53 7.91 6.92
C ASP A 53 -47.32 8.78 6.53
N ALA A 54 -46.65 8.46 5.42
CA ALA A 54 -45.53 9.23 4.89
C ALA A 54 -45.27 8.89 3.41
N ILE A 55 -44.76 9.88 2.66
CA ILE A 55 -44.38 9.74 1.25
C ILE A 55 -42.87 9.84 1.06
N GLY A 56 -42.31 8.89 0.32
CA GLY A 56 -40.91 8.92 -0.12
C GLY A 56 -40.77 9.20 -1.62
N LEU A 57 -40.24 10.36 -2.00
CA LEU A 57 -39.90 10.69 -3.40
C LEU A 57 -38.59 10.00 -3.80
N GLY A 58 -38.63 9.13 -4.81
CA GLY A 58 -37.48 8.32 -5.23
C GLY A 58 -36.94 8.71 -6.61
N LEU A 59 -35.61 8.64 -6.80
CA LEU A 59 -34.95 9.02 -8.07
C LEU A 59 -35.27 10.46 -8.54
N VAL A 60 -35.54 11.35 -7.58
CA VAL A 60 -35.59 12.79 -7.78
C VAL A 60 -34.20 13.39 -7.53
N ALA A 61 -33.93 14.56 -8.10
CA ALA A 61 -32.70 15.28 -7.80
C ALA A 61 -32.75 15.84 -6.38
N ASP A 62 -31.67 15.75 -5.61
CA ASP A 62 -31.62 16.38 -4.30
C ASP A 62 -31.47 17.91 -4.45
N HIS A 63 -31.96 18.64 -3.46
CA HIS A 63 -31.52 20.03 -3.27
C HIS A 63 -30.01 20.01 -2.96
N LEU A 64 -29.20 20.55 -3.86
CA LEU A 64 -27.75 20.46 -3.76
C LEU A 64 -27.23 21.41 -2.66
N LEU A 65 -26.36 20.89 -1.80
CA LEU A 65 -25.54 21.69 -0.89
C LEU A 65 -24.07 21.50 -1.32
N VAL A 66 -23.45 22.55 -1.85
CA VAL A 66 -22.05 22.55 -2.30
C VAL A 66 -21.36 23.74 -1.65
N GLY A 67 -20.35 23.46 -0.84
CA GLY A 67 -19.79 24.43 0.09
C GLY A 67 -20.87 24.98 1.03
N THR A 68 -21.05 26.30 1.04
CA THR A 68 -22.06 27.00 1.87
C THR A 68 -23.34 27.36 1.12
N ARG A 69 -23.45 26.95 -0.16
CA ARG A 69 -24.57 27.34 -1.03
C ARG A 69 -25.54 26.19 -1.18
N ARG A 70 -26.83 26.51 -1.07
CA ARG A 70 -27.95 25.59 -1.30
C ARG A 70 -28.63 25.96 -2.61
N TRP A 71 -28.90 24.94 -3.43
CA TRP A 71 -29.70 25.09 -4.66
C TRP A 71 -30.89 24.16 -4.60
N GLU A 72 -32.06 24.73 -4.88
CA GLU A 72 -33.27 23.95 -4.96
C GLU A 72 -33.45 23.41 -6.38
N ASP A 73 -33.64 22.10 -6.51
CA ASP A 73 -34.13 21.55 -7.76
C ASP A 73 -35.63 21.88 -7.91
N PRO A 74 -36.04 22.59 -8.97
CA PRO A 74 -37.43 23.04 -9.07
C PRO A 74 -38.42 21.90 -9.30
N THR A 75 -37.99 20.79 -9.90
CA THR A 75 -38.87 19.62 -10.11
C THR A 75 -39.11 18.90 -8.79
N THR A 76 -38.06 18.72 -7.97
CA THR A 76 -38.22 18.19 -6.62
C THR A 76 -39.04 19.13 -5.74
N ALA A 77 -38.81 20.44 -5.81
CA ALA A 77 -39.60 21.43 -5.07
C ALA A 77 -41.09 21.39 -5.46
N GLU A 78 -41.40 21.23 -6.75
CA GLU A 78 -42.77 21.07 -7.25
C GLU A 78 -43.44 19.80 -6.68
N LEU A 79 -42.74 18.67 -6.67
CA LEU A 79 -43.26 17.41 -6.14
C LEU A 79 -43.42 17.45 -4.61
N GLU A 80 -42.50 18.08 -3.87
CA GLU A 80 -42.62 18.28 -2.43
C GLU A 80 -43.80 19.18 -2.09
N ALA A 81 -43.98 20.29 -2.81
CA ALA A 81 -45.08 21.22 -2.60
C ALA A 81 -46.47 20.63 -2.93
N ALA A 82 -46.53 19.59 -3.76
CA ALA A 82 -47.78 18.90 -4.10
C ALA A 82 -48.34 18.01 -2.95
N VAL A 83 -47.53 17.72 -1.93
CA VAL A 83 -47.94 16.95 -0.76
C VAL A 83 -48.17 17.89 0.41
N CYS A 84 -49.40 17.93 0.92
CA CYS A 84 -49.79 18.85 2.01
C CYS A 84 -50.35 18.13 3.24
N GLU A 85 -50.78 16.86 3.10
CA GLU A 85 -51.49 16.14 4.16
C GLU A 85 -50.58 15.28 5.05
N VAL A 86 -49.44 14.84 4.52
CA VAL A 86 -48.53 13.88 5.15
C VAL A 86 -47.08 14.32 4.97
N PRO A 87 -46.15 13.89 5.84
CA PRO A 87 -44.75 14.19 5.64
C PRO A 87 -44.22 13.58 4.34
N VAL A 88 -43.46 14.39 3.60
CA VAL A 88 -42.77 14.00 2.37
C VAL A 88 -41.26 14.06 2.57
N THR A 89 -40.54 13.10 2.01
CA THR A 89 -39.08 13.12 1.99
C THR A 89 -38.46 12.52 0.75
N THR A 90 -37.26 12.97 0.40
CA THR A 90 -36.40 12.43 -0.67
C THR A 90 -35.33 11.45 -0.15
N GLY A 91 -35.21 11.29 1.17
CA GLY A 91 -34.11 10.53 1.76
C GLY A 91 -32.80 11.31 1.84
N ALA A 92 -32.76 12.59 1.44
CA ALA A 92 -31.52 13.36 1.32
C ALA A 92 -30.80 13.56 2.67
N ARG A 93 -31.55 13.75 3.76
CA ARG A 93 -30.99 13.94 5.09
C ARG A 93 -30.36 12.65 5.61
N LEU A 94 -31.09 11.54 5.56
CA LEU A 94 -30.56 10.20 5.85
C LEU A 94 -29.34 9.86 4.96
N ARG A 95 -29.38 10.20 3.67
CA ARG A 95 -28.25 10.00 2.75
C ARG A 95 -27.01 10.76 3.17
N GLY A 96 -27.14 12.02 3.58
CA GLY A 96 -26.02 12.83 4.07
C GLY A 96 -25.28 12.15 5.24
N PHE A 97 -26.03 11.62 6.21
CA PHE A 97 -25.42 10.90 7.35
C PHE A 97 -24.75 9.59 6.92
N LEU A 98 -25.44 8.79 6.12
CA LEU A 98 -24.96 7.47 5.72
C LEU A 98 -23.79 7.53 4.73
N ASP A 99 -23.76 8.53 3.84
CA ASP A 99 -22.68 8.69 2.86
C ASP A 99 -21.33 8.93 3.56
N GLU A 100 -21.26 9.91 4.46
CA GLU A 100 -20.03 10.20 5.20
C GLU A 100 -19.64 9.01 6.09
N TRP A 101 -20.59 8.50 6.86
CA TRP A 101 -20.34 7.37 7.75
C TRP A 101 -19.88 6.12 6.99
N ALA A 102 -20.47 5.79 5.84
CA ALA A 102 -20.09 4.62 5.05
C ALA A 102 -18.64 4.73 4.59
N ILE A 103 -18.21 5.89 4.09
CA ILE A 103 -16.81 6.11 3.68
C ILE A 103 -15.86 5.94 4.87
N ARG A 104 -16.16 6.58 6.00
CA ARG A 104 -15.32 6.49 7.21
C ARG A 104 -15.29 5.08 7.79
N HIS A 105 -16.42 4.38 7.80
CA HIS A 105 -16.53 3.00 8.27
C HIS A 105 -15.69 2.06 7.42
N ILE A 106 -15.84 2.13 6.09
CA ILE A 106 -15.06 1.31 5.15
C ILE A 106 -13.57 1.64 5.28
N GLN A 107 -13.20 2.92 5.35
CA GLN A 107 -11.80 3.30 5.47
C GLN A 107 -11.14 2.78 6.77
N SER A 108 -11.88 2.73 7.88
CA SER A 108 -11.37 2.31 9.19
C SER A 108 -11.38 0.80 9.41
N HIS A 109 -12.43 0.10 8.95
CA HIS A 109 -12.63 -1.33 9.22
C HIS A 109 -12.23 -2.21 8.02
N GLU A 110 -12.27 -1.66 6.82
CA GLU A 110 -12.16 -2.42 5.57
C GLU A 110 -11.00 -1.88 4.72
N GLN A 111 -9.80 -2.34 5.07
CA GLN A 111 -8.65 -2.39 4.17
C GLN A 111 -8.15 -1.06 3.58
N ARG A 112 -8.61 0.09 4.10
CA ARG A 112 -8.18 1.43 3.68
C ARG A 112 -8.37 1.67 2.18
N CYS A 113 -9.52 1.26 1.63
CA CYS A 113 -9.83 1.26 0.20
C CYS A 113 -9.62 2.62 -0.50
N PHE A 114 -9.72 3.73 0.24
CA PHE A 114 -9.62 5.08 -0.33
C PHE A 114 -8.23 5.71 -0.19
N THR A 115 -7.32 5.11 0.60
CA THR A 115 -5.95 5.64 0.77
C THR A 115 -5.25 5.77 -0.57
N ASN A 116 -4.99 7.02 -0.97
CA ASN A 116 -4.44 7.44 -2.25
C ASN A 116 -5.09 6.76 -3.49
N ALA A 117 -6.36 6.37 -3.39
CA ALA A 117 -7.08 5.75 -4.49
C ALA A 117 -7.36 6.75 -5.60
N ARG A 118 -7.34 6.30 -6.86
CA ARG A 118 -7.77 7.11 -8.00
C ARG A 118 -9.27 6.97 -8.15
N VAL A 119 -10.01 8.05 -7.91
CA VAL A 119 -11.48 8.03 -7.80
C VAL A 119 -12.08 8.91 -8.87
N ILE A 120 -12.99 8.36 -9.68
CA ILE A 120 -13.75 9.13 -10.67
C ILE A 120 -15.22 9.15 -10.26
N PHE A 121 -15.78 10.35 -10.15
CA PHE A 121 -17.20 10.59 -9.92
C PHE A 121 -17.86 10.88 -11.26
N LEU A 122 -18.93 10.14 -11.58
CA LEU A 122 -19.78 10.46 -12.72
C LEU A 122 -20.51 11.80 -12.48
N SER A 123 -20.98 12.00 -11.24
CA SER A 123 -21.35 13.33 -10.75
C SER A 123 -20.85 13.52 -9.32
N GLY A 124 -19.92 14.45 -9.15
CA GLY A 124 -19.47 14.96 -7.87
C GLY A 124 -20.54 15.80 -7.18
N LEU A 125 -21.33 16.58 -7.93
CA LEU A 125 -22.38 17.42 -7.34
C LEU A 125 -23.45 16.57 -6.65
N ALA A 126 -23.90 15.48 -7.31
CA ALA A 126 -24.88 14.56 -6.73
C ALA A 126 -24.31 13.69 -5.58
N ASN A 127 -22.98 13.63 -5.43
CA ASN A 127 -22.30 12.81 -4.42
C ASN A 127 -21.30 13.66 -3.62
N TYR A 128 -21.67 14.90 -3.32
CA TYR A 128 -20.75 15.90 -2.75
C TYR A 128 -20.22 15.49 -1.37
N ALA A 129 -21.08 14.96 -0.49
CA ALA A 129 -20.66 14.47 0.82
C ALA A 129 -19.62 13.34 0.72
N ILE A 130 -19.80 12.42 -0.23
CA ILE A 130 -18.82 11.37 -0.53
C ILE A 130 -17.52 11.98 -1.07
N ALA A 131 -17.62 12.93 -1.98
CA ALA A 131 -16.45 13.61 -2.54
C ALA A 131 -15.62 14.30 -1.45
N GLN A 132 -16.27 14.98 -0.50
CA GLN A 132 -15.61 15.57 0.66
C GLN A 132 -14.96 14.50 1.54
N ALA A 133 -15.71 13.48 1.97
CA ALA A 133 -15.18 12.42 2.84
C ALA A 133 -13.99 11.67 2.20
N VAL A 134 -14.07 11.36 0.89
CA VAL A 134 -12.99 10.69 0.16
C VAL A 134 -11.78 11.60 -0.04
N SER A 135 -11.97 12.91 -0.16
CA SER A 135 -10.87 13.87 -0.33
C SER A 135 -9.91 13.94 0.86
N GLU A 136 -10.34 13.48 2.05
CA GLU A 136 -9.47 13.34 3.22
C GLU A 136 -8.44 12.21 3.07
N TYR A 137 -8.70 11.24 2.18
CA TYR A 137 -7.88 10.03 2.01
C TYR A 137 -7.10 9.99 0.68
N THR A 138 -7.47 10.82 -0.29
CA THR A 138 -6.82 10.88 -1.61
C THR A 138 -6.94 12.24 -2.28
N HIS A 139 -5.88 12.65 -2.97
CA HIS A 139 -5.90 13.81 -3.86
C HIS A 139 -6.19 13.44 -5.32
N ASN A 140 -6.24 12.14 -5.65
CA ASN A 140 -6.50 11.64 -7.00
C ASN A 140 -8.00 11.57 -7.31
N LEU A 141 -8.66 12.73 -7.24
CA LEU A 141 -10.07 12.87 -7.54
C LEU A 141 -10.27 13.28 -8.99
N GLY A 142 -11.36 12.78 -9.59
CA GLY A 142 -11.86 13.18 -10.89
C GLY A 142 -13.37 13.39 -10.82
N PHE A 143 -13.86 14.46 -11.42
CA PHE A 143 -15.30 14.73 -11.52
C PHE A 143 -15.69 14.97 -12.97
N ALA A 144 -16.61 14.13 -13.47
CA ALA A 144 -17.10 14.17 -14.84
C ALA A 144 -18.29 15.13 -15.04
N ASP A 145 -18.66 15.93 -14.04
CA ASP A 145 -19.81 16.84 -14.10
C ASP A 145 -19.80 17.77 -15.32
N PRO A 146 -18.69 18.46 -15.69
CA PRO A 146 -18.67 19.29 -16.90
C PRO A 146 -18.90 18.49 -18.18
N LEU A 147 -18.36 17.27 -18.23
CA LEU A 147 -18.44 16.38 -19.38
C LEU A 147 -19.85 15.83 -19.57
N LEU A 148 -20.47 15.35 -18.50
CA LEU A 148 -21.79 14.73 -18.57
C LEU A 148 -22.92 15.77 -18.64
N GLN A 149 -22.84 16.86 -17.87
CA GLN A 149 -23.90 17.87 -17.83
C GLN A 149 -23.87 18.81 -19.04
N LEU A 150 -22.67 19.26 -19.46
CA LEU A 150 -22.51 20.30 -20.47
C LEU A 150 -21.81 19.82 -21.75
N GLY A 151 -21.27 18.59 -21.77
CA GLY A 151 -20.51 18.07 -22.92
C GLY A 151 -19.10 18.66 -23.05
N LEU A 152 -18.58 19.32 -22.00
CA LEU A 152 -17.25 19.93 -22.03
C LEU A 152 -16.17 18.85 -21.87
N PRO A 153 -15.10 18.82 -22.71
CA PRO A 153 -14.07 17.79 -22.68
C PRO A 153 -13.08 17.96 -21.51
N ALA A 154 -13.59 17.98 -20.28
CA ALA A 154 -12.83 18.25 -19.07
C ALA A 154 -13.29 17.35 -17.90
N ILE A 155 -12.32 16.93 -17.10
CA ILE A 155 -12.52 16.28 -15.79
C ILE A 155 -11.94 17.21 -14.74
N LEU A 156 -12.72 17.56 -13.72
CA LEU A 156 -12.23 18.37 -12.60
C LEU A 156 -11.42 17.48 -11.66
N GLY A 157 -10.30 17.99 -11.14
CA GLY A 157 -9.34 17.23 -10.35
C GLY A 157 -9.45 17.41 -8.83
N SER A 158 -10.35 18.27 -8.34
CA SER A 158 -10.48 18.54 -6.90
C SER A 158 -11.87 19.03 -6.51
N VAL A 159 -12.21 18.89 -5.22
CA VAL A 159 -13.46 19.39 -4.65
C VAL A 159 -13.56 20.92 -4.84
N ALA A 160 -12.47 21.66 -4.66
CA ALA A 160 -12.47 23.10 -4.91
C ALA A 160 -12.81 23.47 -6.37
N GLN A 161 -12.34 22.68 -7.35
CA GLN A 161 -12.73 22.87 -8.74
C GLN A 161 -14.20 22.53 -8.99
N LEU A 162 -14.74 21.52 -8.30
CA LEU A 162 -16.16 21.16 -8.33
C LEU A 162 -17.04 22.28 -7.75
N GLU A 163 -16.66 22.87 -6.61
CA GLU A 163 -17.36 24.00 -6.01
C GLU A 163 -17.35 25.24 -6.93
N ALA A 164 -16.19 25.53 -7.54
CA ALA A 164 -16.06 26.62 -8.51
C ALA A 164 -16.94 26.38 -9.75
N TYR A 165 -16.96 25.15 -10.27
CA TYR A 165 -17.86 24.74 -11.35
C TYR A 165 -19.33 24.96 -10.95
N ALA A 166 -19.76 24.46 -9.79
CA ALA A 166 -21.11 24.63 -9.28
C ALA A 166 -21.52 26.11 -9.20
N ALA A 167 -20.64 26.96 -8.67
CA ALA A 167 -20.89 28.39 -8.54
C ALA A 167 -21.05 29.09 -9.89
N LEU A 168 -20.31 28.66 -10.93
CA LEU A 168 -20.37 29.22 -12.28
C LEU A 168 -21.60 28.74 -13.05
N THR A 169 -21.99 27.47 -12.89
CA THR A 169 -23.06 26.87 -13.69
C THR A 169 -24.44 27.03 -13.07
N ALA A 170 -24.53 27.19 -11.75
CA ALA A 170 -25.78 27.35 -11.01
C ALA A 170 -26.79 28.36 -11.63
N PRO A 171 -26.40 29.59 -12.00
CA PRO A 171 -27.36 30.56 -12.54
C PRO A 171 -27.76 30.29 -14.00
N VAL A 172 -27.08 29.40 -14.70
CA VAL A 172 -27.19 29.25 -16.17
C VAL A 172 -27.41 27.79 -16.60
N GLN A 173 -27.57 26.85 -15.66
CA GLN A 173 -27.62 25.41 -15.93
C GLN A 173 -28.75 25.02 -16.90
N ARG A 174 -29.98 25.51 -16.68
CA ARG A 174 -31.14 25.26 -17.57
C ARG A 174 -30.98 25.87 -18.97
N PRO A 175 -30.64 27.16 -19.13
CA PRO A 175 -30.42 27.73 -20.46
C PRO A 175 -29.21 27.12 -21.18
N LEU A 176 -28.12 26.78 -20.47
CA LEU A 176 -26.98 26.08 -21.08
C LEU A 176 -27.33 24.67 -21.53
N GLN A 177 -28.06 23.88 -20.73
CA GLN A 177 -28.54 22.55 -21.16
C GLN A 177 -29.46 22.64 -22.38
N ALA A 178 -30.35 23.66 -22.43
CA ALA A 178 -31.25 23.89 -23.55
C ALA A 178 -30.55 24.39 -24.84
N VAL A 179 -29.46 25.16 -24.71
CA VAL A 179 -28.67 25.67 -25.84
C VAL A 179 -27.64 24.63 -26.31
N TRP A 180 -26.95 23.94 -25.41
CA TRP A 180 -26.00 22.87 -25.76
C TRP A 180 -26.66 21.55 -26.17
N GLY A 181 -27.94 21.34 -25.85
CA GLY A 181 -28.74 20.27 -26.42
C GLY A 181 -28.88 20.32 -27.95
N LYS A 182 -28.41 21.41 -28.59
CA LYS A 182 -28.41 21.61 -30.06
C LYS A 182 -27.07 21.31 -30.75
N ALA A 183 -26.01 20.96 -30.02
CA ALA A 183 -24.73 20.54 -30.64
C ALA A 183 -24.86 19.14 -31.28
N PRO A 184 -24.09 18.79 -32.33
CA PRO A 184 -24.22 17.49 -33.01
C PRO A 184 -23.97 16.33 -32.04
N LEU A 185 -25.01 15.54 -31.74
CA LEU A 185 -25.00 14.44 -30.77
C LEU A 185 -23.81 13.48 -30.96
N ALA A 186 -23.47 13.16 -32.21
CA ALA A 186 -22.44 12.19 -32.55
C ALA A 186 -21.03 12.60 -32.10
N LEU A 187 -20.69 13.89 -32.15
CA LEU A 187 -19.39 14.40 -31.69
C LEU A 187 -19.32 14.40 -30.16
N ARG A 188 -20.38 14.84 -29.49
CA ARG A 188 -20.48 14.84 -28.02
C ARG A 188 -20.32 13.44 -27.45
N ASP A 189 -21.07 12.47 -27.99
CA ASP A 189 -21.02 11.09 -27.53
C ASP A 189 -19.65 10.44 -27.73
N ALA A 190 -18.95 10.78 -28.83
CA ALA A 190 -17.61 10.29 -29.10
C ALA A 190 -16.57 10.85 -28.11
N TRP A 191 -16.57 12.16 -27.87
CA TRP A 191 -15.68 12.80 -26.91
C TRP A 191 -15.94 12.34 -25.48
N THR A 192 -17.21 12.25 -25.08
CA THR A 192 -17.62 11.75 -23.77
C THR A 192 -17.13 10.34 -23.54
N ARG A 193 -17.33 9.40 -24.49
CA ARG A 193 -16.81 8.03 -24.36
C ARG A 193 -15.30 7.97 -24.27
N LEU A 194 -14.59 8.78 -25.07
CA LEU A 194 -13.12 8.75 -25.10
C LEU A 194 -12.51 9.28 -23.79
N ILE A 195 -12.99 10.42 -23.31
CA ILE A 195 -12.47 11.09 -22.11
C ILE A 195 -12.88 10.32 -20.86
N LEU A 196 -14.17 9.99 -20.72
CA LEU A 196 -14.67 9.22 -19.58
C LEU A 196 -14.06 7.83 -19.55
N GLY A 197 -13.98 7.15 -20.71
CA GLY A 197 -13.37 5.83 -20.80
C GLY A 197 -11.89 5.83 -20.41
N ARG A 198 -11.14 6.88 -20.78
CA ARG A 198 -9.75 7.05 -20.30
C ARG A 198 -9.69 7.26 -18.79
N ALA A 199 -10.47 8.20 -18.26
CA ALA A 199 -10.50 8.50 -16.83
C ALA A 199 -10.90 7.27 -16.00
N ALA A 200 -11.91 6.52 -16.45
CA ALA A 200 -12.38 5.30 -15.80
C ALA A 200 -11.35 4.16 -15.85
N ARG A 201 -10.66 3.95 -16.98
CA ARG A 201 -9.56 2.95 -17.06
C ARG A 201 -8.43 3.26 -16.08
N GLU A 202 -8.12 4.54 -15.94
CA GLU A 202 -7.07 5.04 -15.05
C GLU A 202 -7.47 5.05 -13.57
N ALA A 203 -8.77 5.14 -13.27
CA ALA A 203 -9.31 5.10 -11.91
C ALA A 203 -9.26 3.68 -11.31
N SER A 204 -9.26 3.60 -9.98
CA SER A 204 -9.45 2.36 -9.23
C SER A 204 -10.85 2.25 -8.62
N VAL A 205 -11.49 3.40 -8.37
CA VAL A 205 -12.82 3.51 -7.81
C VAL A 205 -13.68 4.36 -8.75
N LEU A 206 -14.87 3.88 -9.09
CA LEU A 206 -15.89 4.67 -9.79
C LEU A 206 -17.06 4.94 -8.83
N VAL A 207 -17.56 6.17 -8.84
CA VAL A 207 -18.69 6.61 -8.01
C VAL A 207 -19.83 7.07 -8.89
N GLY A 208 -21.00 6.44 -8.74
CA GLY A 208 -22.20 6.83 -9.47
C GLY A 208 -23.36 5.83 -9.35
N PRO A 209 -24.53 6.15 -9.92
CA PRO A 209 -25.63 5.22 -10.08
C PRO A 209 -25.22 4.00 -10.90
N HIS A 210 -25.75 2.82 -10.58
CA HIS A 210 -25.40 1.57 -11.28
C HIS A 210 -25.83 1.58 -12.77
N ASP A 211 -26.88 2.33 -13.13
CA ASP A 211 -27.30 2.52 -14.52
C ASP A 211 -26.26 3.29 -15.34
N ASP A 212 -25.78 4.42 -14.80
CA ASP A 212 -24.78 5.26 -15.47
C ASP A 212 -23.42 4.54 -15.58
N LEU A 213 -23.06 3.76 -14.56
CA LEU A 213 -21.82 2.99 -14.55
C LEU A 213 -21.81 1.92 -15.65
N ALA A 214 -22.94 1.25 -15.88
CA ALA A 214 -23.05 0.27 -16.95
C ALA A 214 -22.86 0.88 -18.34
N ALA A 215 -23.20 2.16 -18.52
CA ALA A 215 -23.00 2.88 -19.77
C ALA A 215 -21.53 3.22 -20.07
N VAL A 216 -20.63 3.14 -19.08
CA VAL A 216 -19.18 3.38 -19.26
C VAL A 216 -18.51 2.23 -20.00
N GLY A 217 -19.07 1.02 -19.92
CA GLY A 217 -18.64 -0.16 -20.66
C GLY A 217 -17.63 -1.06 -19.92
N ARG A 218 -17.58 -2.33 -20.35
CA ARG A 218 -16.83 -3.43 -19.68
C ARG A 218 -15.34 -3.15 -19.50
N GLU A 219 -14.66 -2.62 -20.52
CA GLU A 219 -13.21 -2.34 -20.43
C GLU A 219 -12.85 -1.33 -19.33
N ALA A 220 -13.79 -0.46 -18.97
CA ALA A 220 -13.58 0.56 -17.95
C ALA A 220 -13.90 0.07 -16.54
N LEU A 221 -14.79 -0.93 -16.41
CA LEU A 221 -15.24 -1.50 -15.13
C LEU A 221 -14.43 -2.72 -14.68
N ASP A 222 -13.64 -3.33 -15.59
CA ASP A 222 -12.79 -4.46 -15.27
C ASP A 222 -11.82 -4.15 -14.11
N ARG A 223 -11.87 -5.01 -13.10
CA ARG A 223 -11.05 -4.96 -11.89
C ARG A 223 -11.20 -3.70 -11.05
N LYS A 224 -12.39 -3.07 -11.06
CA LYS A 224 -12.67 -1.84 -10.32
C LYS A 224 -13.44 -2.08 -9.03
N ILE A 225 -13.36 -1.07 -8.18
CA ILE A 225 -14.31 -0.87 -7.09
C ILE A 225 -15.39 0.08 -7.60
N VAL A 226 -16.65 -0.28 -7.43
CA VAL A 226 -17.80 0.57 -7.72
C VAL A 226 -18.44 0.99 -6.41
N LEU A 227 -18.62 2.29 -6.22
CA LEU A 227 -19.39 2.84 -5.11
C LEU A 227 -20.73 3.36 -5.64
N THR A 228 -21.80 2.75 -5.16
CA THR A 228 -23.17 3.03 -5.61
C THR A 228 -24.18 2.79 -4.47
N SER A 229 -25.48 2.82 -4.78
CA SER A 229 -26.57 2.66 -3.81
C SER A 229 -27.66 1.74 -4.29
N ALA A 230 -28.36 1.13 -3.33
CA ALA A 230 -29.58 0.35 -3.49
C ALA A 230 -29.40 -0.83 -4.45
N VAL A 231 -28.31 -1.59 -4.27
CA VAL A 231 -27.92 -2.66 -5.20
C VAL A 231 -28.63 -3.97 -4.87
N THR A 232 -29.34 -4.52 -5.85
CA THR A 232 -29.98 -5.84 -5.79
C THR A 232 -28.97 -6.95 -6.09
N ASP A 233 -29.30 -8.20 -5.73
CA ASP A 233 -28.41 -9.34 -6.00
C ASP A 233 -28.23 -9.59 -7.52
N GLU A 234 -29.26 -9.30 -8.33
CA GLU A 234 -29.19 -9.33 -9.79
C GLU A 234 -28.21 -8.28 -10.33
N GLU A 235 -28.21 -7.09 -9.74
CA GLU A 235 -27.31 -6.00 -10.13
C GLU A 235 -25.85 -6.29 -9.74
N VAL A 236 -25.62 -6.89 -8.56
CA VAL A 236 -24.29 -7.39 -8.18
C VAL A 236 -23.77 -8.37 -9.22
N LYS A 237 -24.61 -9.30 -9.70
CA LYS A 237 -24.23 -10.25 -10.74
C LYS A 237 -23.91 -9.55 -12.05
N ARG A 238 -24.74 -8.60 -12.48
CA ARG A 238 -24.53 -7.81 -13.71
C ARG A 238 -23.19 -7.05 -13.69
N LEU A 239 -22.88 -6.38 -12.58
CA LEU A 239 -21.59 -5.69 -12.39
C LEU A 239 -20.42 -6.68 -12.38
N GLY A 240 -20.62 -7.87 -11.80
CA GLY A 240 -19.66 -8.98 -11.86
C GLY A 240 -19.37 -9.46 -13.28
N ASP A 241 -20.40 -9.62 -14.11
CA ASP A 241 -20.25 -10.01 -15.53
C ASP A 241 -19.49 -8.94 -16.34
N GLN A 242 -19.56 -7.68 -15.89
CA GLN A 242 -18.78 -6.55 -16.42
C GLN A 242 -17.34 -6.47 -15.87
N GLY A 243 -16.95 -7.36 -14.95
CA GLY A 243 -15.59 -7.46 -14.41
C GLY A 243 -15.34 -6.65 -13.14
N VAL A 244 -16.37 -6.09 -12.50
CA VAL A 244 -16.22 -5.36 -11.23
C VAL A 244 -15.77 -6.31 -10.12
N ASP A 245 -14.71 -5.94 -9.40
CA ASP A 245 -14.14 -6.76 -8.32
C ASP A 245 -14.88 -6.56 -7.00
N VAL A 246 -15.31 -5.32 -6.71
CA VAL A 246 -15.95 -4.94 -5.45
C VAL A 246 -17.07 -3.94 -5.71
N VAL A 247 -18.24 -4.19 -5.12
CA VAL A 247 -19.36 -3.24 -5.09
C VAL A 247 -19.56 -2.77 -3.65
N ILE A 248 -19.40 -1.47 -3.44
CA ILE A 248 -19.72 -0.78 -2.20
C ILE A 248 -21.13 -0.22 -2.35
N ASP A 249 -22.09 -0.86 -1.70
CA ASP A 249 -23.47 -0.39 -1.59
C ASP A 249 -23.64 0.40 -0.28
N ARG A 250 -23.79 1.71 -0.43
CA ARG A 250 -23.99 2.64 0.69
C ARG A 250 -25.38 2.54 1.32
N THR A 251 -26.31 1.80 0.72
CA THR A 251 -27.65 1.59 1.26
C THR A 251 -27.68 0.40 2.22
N PRO A 252 -28.00 0.61 3.51
CA PRO A 252 -28.08 -0.48 4.46
C PRO A 252 -29.28 -1.39 4.14
N LYS A 253 -29.09 -2.71 4.22
CA LYS A 253 -30.17 -3.69 4.06
C LYS A 253 -30.90 -3.89 5.39
N LEU A 254 -31.81 -2.97 5.70
CA LEU A 254 -32.59 -2.96 6.94
C LEU A 254 -33.83 -3.87 6.92
N LEU A 255 -34.30 -4.22 5.74
CA LEU A 255 -35.51 -5.00 5.52
C LEU A 255 -35.15 -6.33 4.84
N GLY A 256 -36.14 -7.22 4.66
CA GLY A 256 -35.95 -8.45 3.88
C GLY A 256 -35.45 -8.21 2.44
N ARG A 257 -35.57 -6.98 1.95
CA ARG A 257 -35.03 -6.50 0.67
C ARG A 257 -34.37 -5.13 0.82
N VAL A 258 -33.57 -4.76 -0.19
CA VAL A 258 -33.01 -3.41 -0.30
C VAL A 258 -34.10 -2.47 -0.82
N VAL A 259 -34.25 -1.32 -0.15
CA VAL A 259 -35.15 -0.22 -0.56
C VAL A 259 -34.38 1.09 -0.56
N GLY A 260 -34.88 2.10 -1.27
CA GLY A 260 -34.25 3.42 -1.32
C GLY A 260 -34.28 4.13 0.05
N LEU A 261 -33.32 5.04 0.27
CA LEU A 261 -33.24 5.82 1.51
C LEU A 261 -34.46 6.71 1.73
N ASN A 262 -35.11 7.16 0.66
CA ASN A 262 -36.40 7.87 0.72
C ASN A 262 -37.50 7.03 1.40
N VAL A 263 -37.48 5.71 1.22
CA VAL A 263 -38.43 4.80 1.86
C VAL A 263 -38.07 4.59 3.32
N ILE A 264 -36.79 4.37 3.63
CA ILE A 264 -36.32 4.17 5.01
C ILE A 264 -36.60 5.42 5.85
N GLU A 265 -36.29 6.61 5.32
CA GLU A 265 -36.55 7.86 6.04
C GLU A 265 -38.05 8.12 6.21
N ALA A 266 -38.88 7.85 5.20
CA ALA A 266 -40.34 7.91 5.34
C ALA A 266 -40.86 6.93 6.42
N MET A 267 -40.27 5.73 6.52
CA MET A 267 -40.59 4.78 7.59
C MET A 267 -40.14 5.26 8.97
N ILE A 268 -39.00 5.95 9.09
CA ILE A 268 -38.53 6.56 10.35
C ILE A 268 -39.51 7.67 10.79
N ILE A 269 -39.81 8.60 9.89
CA ILE A 269 -40.75 9.71 10.14
C ILE A 269 -42.10 9.15 10.60
N ALA A 270 -42.63 8.17 9.84
CA ALA A 270 -43.88 7.51 10.18
C ALA A 270 -43.77 6.77 11.52
N ALA A 271 -42.70 6.02 11.80
CA ALA A 271 -42.50 5.28 13.04
C ALA A 271 -42.53 6.18 14.28
N LEU A 272 -41.88 7.35 14.20
CA LEU A 272 -41.80 8.38 15.24
C LEU A 272 -43.06 9.24 15.35
N GLY A 273 -43.97 9.18 14.36
CA GLY A 273 -45.20 9.98 14.36
C GLY A 273 -44.98 11.48 14.11
N ARG A 274 -43.89 11.83 13.41
CA ARG A 274 -43.56 13.22 13.08
C ARG A 274 -44.44 13.75 11.95
N GLN A 275 -44.79 15.03 12.01
CA GLN A 275 -45.64 15.68 11.01
C GLN A 275 -44.81 16.24 9.86
N HIS A 276 -43.56 16.62 10.13
CA HIS A 276 -42.61 17.08 9.13
C HIS A 276 -41.28 16.34 9.23
N ARG A 277 -40.56 16.22 8.10
CA ARG A 277 -39.22 15.58 8.06
C ARG A 277 -38.18 16.27 8.96
N ASP A 278 -38.34 17.58 9.16
CA ASP A 278 -37.44 18.40 9.97
C ASP A 278 -37.69 18.24 11.48
N ASP A 279 -38.82 17.65 11.87
CA ASP A 279 -39.15 17.40 13.28
C ASP A 279 -38.38 16.20 13.87
N VAL A 280 -37.74 15.39 13.02
CA VAL A 280 -36.88 14.29 13.49
C VAL A 280 -35.56 14.89 13.96
N LEU A 281 -35.23 14.72 15.24
CA LEU A 281 -33.99 15.22 15.82
C LEU A 281 -32.78 14.36 15.38
N HIS A 282 -31.59 14.95 15.39
CA HIS A 282 -30.36 14.22 15.06
C HIS A 282 -30.11 13.06 16.03
N ASP A 283 -30.38 13.25 17.33
CA ASP A 283 -30.21 12.23 18.35
C ASP A 283 -31.14 11.03 18.11
N GLU A 284 -32.36 11.26 17.60
CA GLU A 284 -33.28 10.18 17.24
C GLU A 284 -32.73 9.31 16.11
N TYR A 285 -32.03 9.91 15.14
CA TYR A 285 -31.32 9.11 14.11
C TYR A 285 -30.20 8.29 14.73
N LEU A 286 -29.42 8.84 15.67
CA LEU A 286 -28.32 8.13 16.32
C LEU A 286 -28.82 6.93 17.12
N ASP A 287 -29.91 7.08 17.87
CA ASP A 287 -30.54 5.99 18.63
C ASP A 287 -30.99 4.86 17.69
N ILE A 288 -31.69 5.22 16.61
CA ILE A 288 -32.13 4.26 15.59
C ILE A 288 -30.92 3.54 14.97
N PHE A 289 -29.87 4.26 14.62
CA PHE A 289 -28.68 3.68 14.00
C PHE A 289 -27.94 2.72 14.95
N GLY A 290 -27.88 3.06 16.24
CA GLY A 290 -27.30 2.23 17.29
C GLY A 290 -28.08 0.92 17.50
N GLU A 291 -29.40 1.00 17.54
CA GLU A 291 -30.26 -0.19 17.69
C GLU A 291 -30.24 -1.11 16.46
N MET A 292 -30.26 -0.52 15.26
CA MET A 292 -30.40 -1.26 14.01
C MET A 292 -29.10 -1.89 13.49
N LYS A 293 -27.95 -1.65 14.15
CA LYS A 293 -26.62 -2.14 13.76
C LYS A 293 -26.35 -1.93 12.26
N LEU A 294 -26.50 -0.70 11.81
CA LEU A 294 -26.24 -0.35 10.42
C LEU A 294 -24.81 -0.71 10.01
N ALA A 295 -24.66 -1.31 8.83
CA ALA A 295 -23.37 -1.48 8.17
C ALA A 295 -23.53 -1.17 6.66
N PRO A 296 -22.58 -0.47 6.03
CA PRO A 296 -22.54 -0.42 4.57
C PRO A 296 -22.25 -1.84 4.05
N ARG A 297 -22.70 -2.14 2.84
CA ARG A 297 -22.52 -3.48 2.25
C ARG A 297 -21.33 -3.47 1.30
N ILE A 298 -20.33 -4.30 1.61
CA ILE A 298 -19.25 -4.61 0.67
C ILE A 298 -19.56 -5.97 0.04
N LEU A 299 -19.79 -5.95 -1.26
CA LEU A 299 -20.24 -7.10 -2.04
C LEU A 299 -19.11 -7.48 -3.00
N PHE A 300 -18.83 -8.78 -3.08
CA PHE A 300 -17.83 -9.33 -3.98
C PHE A 300 -18.55 -10.14 -5.06
N PRO A 301 -18.72 -9.63 -6.29
CA PRO A 301 -19.43 -10.36 -7.35
C PRO A 301 -18.83 -11.74 -7.64
N SER A 302 -17.51 -11.89 -7.47
CA SER A 302 -16.80 -13.17 -7.61
C SER A 302 -17.01 -14.15 -6.44
N GLY A 303 -17.68 -13.72 -5.36
CA GLY A 303 -17.85 -14.46 -4.12
C GLY A 303 -16.61 -14.52 -3.22
N LYS A 304 -15.48 -13.92 -3.62
CA LYS A 304 -14.24 -13.91 -2.84
C LYS A 304 -13.77 -12.47 -2.60
N PRO A 305 -13.35 -12.13 -1.37
CA PRO A 305 -12.69 -10.86 -1.12
C PRO A 305 -11.50 -10.68 -2.04
N ARG A 306 -11.44 -9.52 -2.70
CA ARG A 306 -10.30 -9.16 -3.56
C ARG A 306 -9.80 -7.79 -3.20
N ARG A 307 -8.50 -7.71 -2.90
CA ARG A 307 -7.80 -6.49 -2.50
C ARG A 307 -6.61 -6.30 -3.40
N VAL A 308 -6.49 -5.13 -4.03
CA VAL A 308 -5.32 -4.76 -4.84
C VAL A 308 -4.71 -3.50 -4.25
N ASN A 309 -3.60 -3.66 -3.53
CA ASN A 309 -2.85 -2.53 -2.98
C ASN A 309 -1.75 -2.11 -3.94
N ARG A 310 -1.39 -0.82 -3.89
CA ARG A 310 -0.47 -0.24 -4.87
C ARG A 310 0.78 0.33 -4.23
N PHE A 311 1.93 0.11 -4.86
CA PHE A 311 3.21 0.63 -4.39
C PHE A 311 4.01 1.29 -5.51
N ALA A 312 5.00 2.08 -5.14
CA ALA A 312 6.04 2.55 -6.04
C ALA A 312 7.41 2.21 -5.46
N PHE A 313 8.41 2.09 -6.31
CA PHE A 313 9.78 1.85 -5.87
C PHE A 313 10.76 2.62 -6.74
N VAL A 314 11.65 3.37 -6.11
CA VAL A 314 12.68 4.13 -6.81
C VAL A 314 13.85 3.22 -7.17
N ILE A 315 14.16 3.14 -8.45
CA ILE A 315 15.34 2.46 -8.98
C ILE A 315 16.34 3.47 -9.55
N HIS A 316 17.56 3.00 -9.78
CA HIS A 316 18.57 3.73 -10.56
C HIS A 316 19.20 2.75 -11.57
N PRO A 317 19.77 3.24 -12.68
CA PRO A 317 20.52 2.37 -13.58
C PRO A 317 21.74 1.82 -12.83
N LEU A 318 21.81 0.49 -12.70
CA LEU A 318 22.87 -0.22 -11.97
C LEU A 318 24.15 -0.39 -12.80
N SER A 319 24.10 -0.28 -14.13
CA SER A 319 25.29 -0.32 -14.99
C SER A 319 25.09 0.42 -16.32
N ARG A 320 26.21 0.67 -17.02
CA ARG A 320 26.24 1.21 -18.39
C ARG A 320 25.58 0.29 -19.42
N GLU A 321 25.50 -1.02 -19.19
CA GLU A 321 24.74 -1.93 -20.08
C GLU A 321 23.24 -1.69 -20.00
N TYR A 322 22.72 -1.29 -18.84
CA TYR A 322 21.29 -1.00 -18.61
C TYR A 322 20.78 0.16 -19.48
N LEU A 323 21.68 1.05 -19.92
CA LEU A 323 21.39 2.19 -20.81
C LEU A 323 21.23 1.80 -22.28
N LYS A 324 21.62 0.57 -22.67
CA LYS A 324 21.50 0.06 -24.05
C LYS A 324 20.10 -0.46 -24.40
N ALA A 325 19.13 -0.33 -23.49
CA ALA A 325 17.80 -0.93 -23.62
C ALA A 325 16.92 -0.40 -24.77
N SER A 326 17.36 0.61 -25.54
CA SER A 326 16.67 1.02 -26.77
C SER A 326 17.51 0.67 -28.00
N ARG A 327 16.90 -0.02 -28.98
CA ARG A 327 17.53 -0.41 -30.26
C ARG A 327 18.36 0.71 -30.92
N PRO A 328 17.93 1.99 -30.93
CA PRO A 328 18.73 3.08 -31.50
C PRO A 328 20.03 3.36 -30.74
N VAL A 329 19.99 3.33 -29.41
CA VAL A 329 21.15 3.56 -28.53
C VAL A 329 22.10 2.36 -28.58
N GLU A 330 21.55 1.15 -28.67
CA GLU A 330 22.35 -0.06 -28.87
C GLU A 330 23.14 0.00 -30.19
N LEU A 331 22.48 0.40 -31.29
CA LEU A 331 23.11 0.52 -32.60
C LEU A 331 24.20 1.61 -32.61
N ALA A 332 23.91 2.78 -32.05
CA ALA A 332 24.86 3.89 -31.97
C ALA A 332 26.06 3.60 -31.05
N SER A 333 25.84 2.89 -29.93
CA SER A 333 26.91 2.51 -29.00
C SER A 333 27.83 1.41 -29.52
N ARG A 334 27.39 0.61 -30.51
CA ARG A 334 28.26 -0.33 -31.25
C ARG A 334 29.21 0.39 -32.23
N ILE A 335 28.82 1.55 -32.74
CA ILE A 335 29.58 2.32 -33.74
C ILE A 335 30.62 3.23 -33.08
N ALA A 336 30.24 3.97 -32.04
CA ALA A 336 31.13 4.91 -31.34
C ALA A 336 30.97 4.86 -29.80
N PRO A 337 31.42 3.76 -29.15
CA PRO A 337 31.20 3.54 -27.72
C PRO A 337 31.82 4.64 -26.84
N SER A 338 33.00 5.14 -27.19
CA SER A 338 33.75 6.13 -26.42
C SER A 338 33.09 7.52 -26.37
N VAL A 339 32.20 7.84 -27.31
CA VAL A 339 31.54 9.16 -27.41
C VAL A 339 30.07 9.08 -26.99
N VAL A 340 29.37 8.04 -27.43
CA VAL A 340 27.91 7.90 -27.20
C VAL A 340 27.60 7.58 -25.75
N LEU A 341 28.36 6.67 -25.11
CA LEU A 341 28.09 6.24 -23.73
C LEU A 341 28.19 7.40 -22.72
N PRO A 342 29.23 8.26 -22.73
CA PRO A 342 29.30 9.41 -21.83
C PRO A 342 28.18 10.44 -22.03
N VAL A 343 27.74 10.67 -23.27
CA VAL A 343 26.67 11.63 -23.59
C VAL A 343 25.31 11.08 -23.14
N VAL A 344 25.03 9.80 -23.38
CA VAL A 344 23.81 9.12 -22.92
C VAL A 344 23.77 9.05 -21.40
N GLU A 345 24.90 8.74 -20.76
CA GLU A 345 25.06 8.74 -19.31
C GLU A 345 24.73 10.12 -18.72
N LYS A 346 25.28 11.19 -19.31
CA LYS A 346 24.99 12.57 -18.90
C LYS A 346 23.53 12.99 -19.17
N LEU A 347 22.94 12.60 -20.29
CA LEU A 347 21.52 12.89 -20.57
C LEU A 347 20.57 12.19 -19.59
N ILE A 348 20.84 10.93 -19.27
CA ILE A 348 20.05 10.16 -18.31
C ILE A 348 20.26 10.69 -16.90
N ALA A 349 21.47 11.13 -16.56
CA ALA A 349 21.78 11.78 -15.30
C ALA A 349 20.88 12.98 -14.99
N TYR A 350 20.65 13.83 -16.00
CA TYR A 350 19.86 15.04 -15.85
C TYR A 350 18.37 14.84 -16.12
N SER A 351 17.95 13.68 -16.66
CA SER A 351 16.55 13.40 -16.97
C SER A 351 15.64 13.48 -15.73
N PRO A 352 14.40 14.00 -15.89
CA PRO A 352 13.42 13.98 -14.81
C PRO A 352 13.01 12.53 -14.49
N PRO A 353 12.49 12.25 -13.28
CA PRO A 353 12.03 10.91 -12.94
C PRO A 353 10.92 10.42 -13.89
N PHE A 354 10.93 9.13 -14.22
CA PHE A 354 9.91 8.52 -15.08
C PHE A 354 9.63 7.07 -14.70
N VAL A 355 8.46 6.57 -15.09
CA VAL A 355 8.06 5.17 -14.88
C VAL A 355 8.88 4.26 -15.80
N TYR A 356 9.74 3.45 -15.21
CA TYR A 356 10.51 2.45 -15.93
C TYR A 356 9.69 1.19 -16.22
N SER A 357 8.93 0.70 -15.23
CA SER A 357 8.17 -0.54 -15.36
C SER A 357 6.92 -0.54 -14.48
N ARG A 358 5.85 -1.19 -14.94
CA ARG A 358 4.71 -1.56 -14.10
C ARG A 358 4.92 -3.00 -13.63
N VAL A 359 4.79 -3.23 -12.33
CA VAL A 359 4.85 -4.54 -11.68
C VAL A 359 3.43 -5.05 -11.49
N THR A 360 3.13 -6.24 -12.00
CA THR A 360 1.82 -6.89 -11.88
C THR A 360 1.96 -8.36 -11.52
N GLY A 361 0.86 -9.01 -11.09
CA GLY A 361 0.82 -10.46 -10.89
C GLY A 361 1.30 -10.95 -9.53
N ILE A 362 1.56 -10.04 -8.59
CA ILE A 362 1.90 -10.40 -7.20
C ILE A 362 0.61 -10.80 -6.48
N ARG A 363 0.56 -12.04 -5.98
CA ARG A 363 -0.63 -12.58 -5.32
C ARG A 363 -0.26 -13.34 -4.05
N SER A 364 -0.67 -12.80 -2.91
CA SER A 364 -0.48 -13.41 -1.59
C SER A 364 -1.35 -14.67 -1.44
N PRO A 365 -0.89 -15.70 -0.71
CA PRO A 365 -1.74 -16.80 -0.23
C PRO A 365 -2.95 -16.35 0.59
N THR A 366 -2.88 -15.16 1.21
CA THR A 366 -3.99 -14.54 1.95
C THR A 366 -5.12 -14.01 1.06
N GLY A 367 -4.96 -14.03 -0.26
CA GLY A 367 -5.93 -13.48 -1.22
C GLY A 367 -5.67 -12.02 -1.63
N THR A 368 -4.83 -11.29 -0.90
CA THR A 368 -4.42 -9.92 -1.28
C THR A 368 -3.49 -9.94 -2.50
N GLU A 369 -3.68 -8.99 -3.40
CA GLU A 369 -2.82 -8.72 -4.54
C GLU A 369 -2.08 -7.39 -4.35
N ALA A 370 -0.90 -7.27 -4.97
CA ALA A 370 -0.18 -6.02 -5.09
C ALA A 370 0.20 -5.73 -6.54
N GLU A 371 0.14 -4.47 -6.93
CA GLU A 371 0.71 -3.96 -8.18
C GLU A 371 1.48 -2.68 -7.92
N GLY A 372 2.36 -2.28 -8.81
CA GLY A 372 3.13 -1.07 -8.57
C GLY A 372 3.96 -0.59 -9.73
N TRP A 373 4.82 0.38 -9.45
CA TRP A 373 5.66 1.03 -10.45
C TRP A 373 7.10 1.12 -9.99
N LEU A 374 8.02 0.75 -10.88
CA LEU A 374 9.43 1.06 -10.75
C LEU A 374 9.67 2.43 -11.38
N ILE A 375 10.10 3.40 -10.59
CA ILE A 375 10.34 4.77 -11.03
C ILE A 375 11.85 4.99 -11.03
N THR A 376 12.42 5.30 -12.18
CA THR A 376 13.83 5.68 -12.23
C THR A 376 13.97 7.16 -11.92
N VAL A 377 14.89 7.50 -11.03
CA VAL A 377 15.34 8.88 -10.83
C VAL A 377 16.62 9.08 -11.63
N GLY A 378 16.65 10.04 -12.55
CA GLY A 378 17.87 10.34 -13.30
C GLY A 378 19.02 10.66 -12.34
N GLY A 379 20.23 10.21 -12.69
CA GLY A 379 21.45 10.40 -11.92
C GLY A 379 22.24 9.09 -11.77
N THR A 380 23.49 9.08 -12.22
CA THR A 380 24.38 7.95 -11.88
C THR A 380 24.76 8.00 -10.39
N PRO A 381 25.17 6.88 -9.77
CA PRO A 381 25.68 6.88 -8.39
C PRO A 381 26.77 7.92 -8.15
N LYS A 382 27.64 8.14 -9.15
CA LYS A 382 28.71 9.13 -9.10
C LYS A 382 28.18 10.57 -8.98
N GLU A 383 27.14 10.90 -9.73
CA GLU A 383 26.56 12.25 -9.72
C GLU A 383 25.70 12.50 -8.48
N LEU A 384 24.95 11.49 -8.00
CA LEU A 384 24.19 11.59 -6.76
C LEU A 384 25.08 11.86 -5.54
N LEU A 385 26.32 11.37 -5.57
CA LEU A 385 27.34 11.63 -4.54
C LEU A 385 28.08 12.96 -4.75
N ALA A 386 28.20 13.43 -6.00
CA ALA A 386 28.89 14.69 -6.33
C ALA A 386 28.02 15.94 -6.10
N HIS A 387 26.70 15.79 -6.00
CA HIS A 387 25.76 16.88 -5.76
C HIS A 387 25.35 16.99 -4.29
N SER A 388 24.77 18.14 -3.92
CA SER A 388 24.25 18.34 -2.57
C SER A 388 23.07 17.38 -2.27
N PRO A 389 22.84 17.00 -1.01
CA PRO A 389 21.71 16.15 -0.63
C PRO A 389 20.35 16.67 -1.12
N GLU A 390 20.17 17.99 -1.17
CA GLU A 390 18.93 18.64 -1.63
C GLU A 390 18.62 18.37 -3.12
N PHE A 391 19.65 18.19 -3.97
CA PHE A 391 19.45 17.77 -5.36
C PHE A 391 18.75 16.42 -5.44
N THR A 392 19.20 15.46 -4.63
CA THR A 392 18.61 14.12 -4.54
C THR A 392 17.20 14.19 -3.95
N TYR A 393 16.99 14.99 -2.89
CA TYR A 393 15.65 15.15 -2.30
C TYR A 393 14.62 15.67 -3.29
N ARG A 394 14.95 16.68 -4.10
CA ARG A 394 14.02 17.20 -5.13
C ARG A 394 13.61 16.13 -6.13
N ARG A 395 14.55 15.27 -6.55
CA ARG A 395 14.27 14.16 -7.48
C ARG A 395 13.40 13.08 -6.85
N LEU A 396 13.69 12.72 -5.60
CA LEU A 396 12.89 11.75 -4.84
C LEU A 396 11.47 12.27 -4.59
N LEU A 397 11.31 13.56 -4.31
CA LEU A 397 9.99 14.18 -4.15
C LEU A 397 9.22 14.25 -5.47
N ALA A 398 9.89 14.50 -6.60
CA ALA A 398 9.27 14.40 -7.91
C ALA A 398 8.83 12.97 -8.24
N ALA A 399 9.64 11.96 -7.89
CA ALA A 399 9.24 10.56 -8.00
C ALA A 399 8.06 10.21 -7.07
N ALA A 400 8.04 10.75 -5.85
CA ALA A 400 6.92 10.60 -4.91
C ALA A 400 5.62 11.18 -5.49
N LYS A 401 5.68 12.35 -6.14
CA LYS A 401 4.53 12.98 -6.80
C LYS A 401 4.02 12.15 -7.98
N ILE A 402 4.91 11.54 -8.76
CA ILE A 402 4.54 10.60 -9.83
C ILE A 402 3.85 9.37 -9.22
N ALA A 403 4.45 8.77 -8.19
CA ALA A 403 3.90 7.61 -7.48
C ALA A 403 2.51 7.92 -6.89
N GLU A 404 2.36 9.08 -6.26
CA GLU A 404 1.11 9.58 -5.71
C GLU A 404 0.04 9.67 -6.79
N GLY A 405 0.32 10.33 -7.93
CA GLY A 405 -0.62 10.47 -9.05
C GLY A 405 -0.99 9.14 -9.74
N LEU A 406 -0.14 8.13 -9.64
CA LEU A 406 -0.43 6.77 -10.10
C LEU A 406 -1.31 5.98 -9.12
N GLY A 407 -1.51 6.49 -7.90
CA GLY A 407 -2.29 5.85 -6.84
C GLY A 407 -1.48 4.88 -5.99
N ALA A 408 -0.15 5.01 -5.96
CA ALA A 408 0.70 4.23 -5.04
C ALA A 408 0.50 4.69 -3.60
N GLN A 409 0.33 3.74 -2.68
CA GLN A 409 -0.01 4.01 -1.28
C GLN A 409 1.24 4.05 -0.39
N ILE A 410 2.37 3.57 -0.91
CA ILE A 410 3.68 3.60 -0.27
C ILE A 410 4.77 3.62 -1.35
N MET A 411 5.88 4.31 -1.08
CA MET A 411 7.04 4.31 -1.96
C MET A 411 8.31 3.82 -1.25
N GLY A 412 9.00 2.89 -1.89
CA GLY A 412 10.33 2.43 -1.48
C GLY A 412 11.47 3.23 -2.09
N LEU A 413 12.53 3.48 -1.32
CA LEU A 413 13.76 4.12 -1.78
C LEU A 413 14.85 3.07 -2.06
N GLY A 414 15.23 2.88 -3.32
CA GLY A 414 16.24 1.90 -3.71
C GLY A 414 17.70 2.35 -3.56
N ALA A 415 18.56 1.40 -3.19
CA ALA A 415 20.03 1.46 -3.26
C ALA A 415 20.66 2.82 -2.86
N PHE A 416 21.43 3.48 -3.74
CA PHE A 416 22.24 4.67 -3.40
C PHE A 416 21.43 5.84 -2.80
N THR A 417 20.13 5.91 -3.08
CA THR A 417 19.24 6.94 -2.49
C THR A 417 19.11 6.82 -0.97
N LYS A 418 19.50 5.67 -0.39
CA LYS A 418 19.54 5.42 1.05
C LYS A 418 20.81 5.93 1.74
N VAL A 419 21.92 6.01 1.01
CA VAL A 419 23.23 6.40 1.54
C VAL A 419 23.42 7.91 1.47
N VAL A 420 22.78 8.55 0.50
CA VAL A 420 22.83 10.00 0.30
C VAL A 420 21.89 10.73 1.26
N GLY A 421 22.40 11.75 1.93
CA GLY A 421 21.64 12.57 2.86
C GLY A 421 21.33 11.87 4.19
N ASP A 422 20.08 11.96 4.63
CA ASP A 422 19.60 11.52 5.94
C ASP A 422 18.86 10.17 5.92
N ALA A 423 19.16 9.32 4.92
CA ALA A 423 18.54 7.99 4.76
C ALA A 423 17.00 8.03 4.69
N GLY A 424 16.49 9.00 3.93
CA GLY A 424 15.06 9.11 3.61
C GLY A 424 14.23 9.86 4.65
N VAL A 425 14.81 10.36 5.74
CA VAL A 425 14.06 11.12 6.77
C VAL A 425 13.46 12.39 6.19
N THR A 426 14.22 13.17 5.41
CA THR A 426 13.71 14.39 4.78
C THR A 426 12.62 14.08 3.75
N VAL A 427 12.79 13.01 2.96
CA VAL A 427 11.81 12.59 1.96
C VAL A 427 10.52 12.12 2.64
N ALA A 428 10.63 11.29 3.69
CA ALA A 428 9.48 10.81 4.45
C ALA A 428 8.68 11.93 5.12
N LYS A 429 9.34 13.03 5.50
CA LYS A 429 8.67 14.22 6.07
C LYS A 429 8.00 15.12 5.02
N ARG A 430 8.48 15.11 3.77
CA ARG A 430 8.05 16.05 2.72
C ARG A 430 7.17 15.42 1.63
N ALA A 431 7.20 14.10 1.47
CA ALA A 431 6.42 13.39 0.47
C ALA A 431 4.94 13.30 0.87
N GLY A 432 4.04 13.36 -0.12
CA GLY A 432 2.59 13.14 0.10
C GLY A 432 2.19 11.68 0.36
N ILE A 433 3.14 10.74 0.23
CA ILE A 433 2.93 9.31 0.48
C ILE A 433 3.98 8.74 1.43
N PRO A 434 3.62 7.72 2.25
CA PRO A 434 4.55 7.02 3.13
C PRO A 434 5.80 6.50 2.42
N ILE A 435 6.94 6.55 3.11
CA ILE A 435 8.25 6.20 2.55
C ILE A 435 8.90 5.08 3.37
N THR A 436 9.45 4.08 2.68
CA THR A 436 10.37 3.15 3.33
C THR A 436 11.69 3.02 2.58
N THR A 437 12.77 2.81 3.30
CA THR A 437 14.07 2.50 2.71
C THR A 437 14.20 1.02 2.38
N GLY A 438 13.46 0.10 3.01
CA GLY A 438 13.68 -1.31 2.77
C GLY A 438 14.86 -1.92 3.55
N ASN A 439 15.44 -1.18 4.50
CA ASN A 439 16.64 -1.66 5.21
C ASN A 439 16.31 -2.77 6.22
N SER A 440 15.09 -2.81 6.77
CA SER A 440 14.71 -3.84 7.73
C SER A 440 14.63 -5.21 7.03
N TYR A 441 14.03 -5.27 5.85
CA TYR A 441 13.98 -6.49 5.05
C TYR A 441 15.36 -6.82 4.47
N SER A 442 16.18 -5.85 4.09
CA SER A 442 17.59 -6.11 3.72
C SER A 442 18.37 -6.79 4.85
N ALA A 443 18.26 -6.31 6.09
CA ALA A 443 18.88 -6.95 7.25
C ALA A 443 18.29 -8.36 7.49
N SER A 444 16.98 -8.50 7.40
CA SER A 444 16.29 -9.79 7.51
C SER A 444 16.77 -10.80 6.47
N ALA A 445 16.83 -10.41 5.20
CA ALA A 445 17.22 -11.27 4.09
C ALA A 445 18.69 -11.68 4.18
N ALA A 446 19.57 -10.79 4.65
CA ALA A 446 20.97 -11.13 4.92
C ALA A 446 21.08 -12.20 6.01
N LEU A 447 20.39 -12.02 7.15
CA LEU A 447 20.39 -13.02 8.22
C LEU A 447 19.69 -14.33 7.82
N TRP A 448 18.66 -14.24 6.98
CA TRP A 448 17.97 -15.41 6.44
C TRP A 448 18.92 -16.22 5.52
N ALA A 449 19.60 -15.56 4.60
CA ALA A 449 20.58 -16.21 3.73
C ALA A 449 21.76 -16.80 4.54
N ALA A 450 22.27 -16.07 5.53
CA ALA A 450 23.31 -16.55 6.44
C ALA A 450 22.86 -17.80 7.21
N ALA A 451 21.64 -17.79 7.77
CA ALA A 451 21.10 -18.92 8.50
C ALA A 451 20.91 -20.16 7.60
N ASP A 452 20.42 -19.97 6.37
CA ASP A 452 20.29 -21.07 5.40
C ASP A 452 21.65 -21.62 4.94
N ALA A 453 22.64 -20.75 4.70
CA ALA A 453 24.01 -21.14 4.38
C ALA A 453 24.67 -21.94 5.53
N VAL A 454 24.60 -21.44 6.76
CA VAL A 454 25.13 -22.14 7.95
C VAL A 454 24.48 -23.51 8.10
N LYS A 455 23.16 -23.60 7.92
CA LYS A 455 22.41 -24.85 7.99
C LYS A 455 22.83 -25.85 6.92
N ARG A 456 22.93 -25.41 5.66
CA ARG A 456 23.29 -26.27 4.51
C ARG A 456 24.76 -26.70 4.55
N LEU A 457 25.66 -25.86 5.06
CA LEU A 457 27.07 -26.19 5.24
C LEU A 457 27.26 -27.26 6.35
N GLY A 458 26.41 -27.24 7.38
CA GLY A 458 26.32 -28.32 8.37
C GLY A 458 27.61 -28.57 9.15
N LEU A 459 28.32 -27.49 9.51
CA LEU A 459 29.60 -27.53 10.25
C LEU A 459 29.46 -27.07 11.70
N LEU A 460 28.30 -26.55 12.10
CA LEU A 460 28.02 -26.03 13.44
C LEU A 460 26.92 -26.85 14.11
N SER A 461 26.97 -26.90 15.43
CA SER A 461 25.95 -27.54 16.27
C SER A 461 25.09 -26.48 16.96
N ARG A 462 24.05 -26.92 17.69
CA ARG A 462 23.28 -26.05 18.57
C ARG A 462 23.61 -26.35 20.02
N SER A 463 23.67 -25.30 20.85
CA SER A 463 23.78 -25.41 22.30
C SER A 463 22.45 -25.85 22.92
N GLU A 464 22.46 -26.21 24.20
CA GLU A 464 21.26 -26.67 24.93
C GLU A 464 20.13 -25.63 24.92
N ASP A 465 20.48 -24.34 24.93
CA ASP A 465 19.55 -23.22 24.89
C ASP A 465 19.03 -22.90 23.47
N GLY A 466 19.40 -23.73 22.48
CA GLY A 466 18.95 -23.61 21.09
C GLY A 466 19.72 -22.60 20.22
N LYS A 467 20.71 -21.90 20.78
CA LYS A 467 21.63 -21.02 20.05
C LYS A 467 22.60 -21.83 19.18
N VAL A 468 23.21 -21.18 18.20
CA VAL A 468 24.29 -21.78 17.39
C VAL A 468 25.57 -21.77 18.22
N ALA A 469 26.12 -22.97 18.44
CA ALA A 469 27.39 -23.15 19.13
C ALA A 469 28.55 -22.80 18.19
N GLY A 470 28.88 -21.51 18.14
CA GLY A 470 29.91 -20.96 17.26
C GLY A 470 30.10 -19.45 17.49
N LYS A 471 31.06 -18.88 16.77
CA LYS A 471 31.42 -17.46 16.87
C LYS A 471 30.94 -16.68 15.65
N ALA A 472 30.13 -15.65 15.87
CA ALA A 472 29.68 -14.74 14.81
C ALA A 472 30.39 -13.38 14.91
N MET A 473 30.64 -12.72 13.78
CA MET A 473 31.21 -11.38 13.71
C MET A 473 30.35 -10.46 12.85
N VAL A 474 30.18 -9.21 13.29
CA VAL A 474 29.56 -8.15 12.48
C VAL A 474 30.58 -7.05 12.23
N VAL A 475 30.98 -6.89 10.96
CA VAL A 475 31.86 -5.81 10.51
C VAL A 475 31.03 -4.64 10.01
N GLY A 476 31.24 -3.47 10.61
CA GLY A 476 30.32 -2.34 10.46
C GLY A 476 29.17 -2.39 11.47
N ALA A 477 29.40 -2.95 12.67
CA ALA A 477 28.38 -3.18 13.70
C ALA A 477 27.61 -1.91 14.11
N THR A 478 28.21 -0.72 14.01
CA THR A 478 27.57 0.55 14.37
C THR A 478 26.76 1.18 13.23
N GLY A 479 26.74 0.55 12.05
CA GLY A 479 25.91 0.96 10.92
C GLY A 479 24.46 0.52 11.08
N ALA A 480 23.57 1.04 10.24
CA ALA A 480 22.13 0.77 10.32
C ALA A 480 21.78 -0.73 10.29
N ILE A 481 22.23 -1.43 9.24
CA ILE A 481 22.03 -2.87 9.08
C ILE A 481 22.88 -3.66 10.08
N GLY A 482 24.14 -3.25 10.27
CA GLY A 482 25.06 -3.93 11.19
C GLY A 482 24.56 -3.98 12.63
N ALA A 483 23.99 -2.88 13.14
CA ALA A 483 23.48 -2.82 14.51
C ALA A 483 22.28 -3.75 14.72
N ALA A 484 21.37 -3.81 13.74
CA ALA A 484 20.24 -4.74 13.77
C ALA A 484 20.72 -6.20 13.68
N CYS A 485 21.67 -6.50 12.78
CA CYS A 485 22.28 -7.83 12.68
C CYS A 485 22.99 -8.25 13.97
N ALA A 486 23.75 -7.34 14.60
CA ALA A 486 24.44 -7.58 15.85
C ALA A 486 23.49 -7.98 16.98
N ARG A 487 22.39 -7.26 17.15
CA ARG A 487 21.35 -7.59 18.15
C ARG A 487 20.73 -8.96 17.90
N LEU A 488 20.35 -9.25 16.65
CA LEU A 488 19.71 -10.52 16.31
C LEU A 488 20.68 -11.72 16.40
N LEU A 489 21.96 -11.50 16.08
CA LEU A 489 22.99 -12.52 16.25
C LEU A 489 23.29 -12.79 17.73
N ALA A 490 23.28 -11.76 18.59
CA ALA A 490 23.44 -11.95 20.04
C ALA A 490 22.35 -12.83 20.68
N MET A 491 21.15 -12.85 20.08
CA MET A 491 20.06 -13.74 20.49
C MET A 491 20.21 -15.17 19.96
N SER A 492 21.07 -15.42 18.97
CA SER A 492 21.12 -16.68 18.22
C SER A 492 22.48 -17.38 18.17
N PHE A 493 23.56 -16.74 18.60
CA PHE A 493 24.91 -17.29 18.71
C PHE A 493 25.43 -17.17 20.15
N ASP A 494 26.30 -18.09 20.55
CA ASP A 494 26.91 -18.08 21.87
C ASP A 494 27.89 -16.90 22.05
N ASP A 495 28.69 -16.60 21.01
CA ASP A 495 29.70 -15.54 21.00
C ASP A 495 29.53 -14.61 19.80
N VAL A 496 29.43 -13.29 20.05
CA VAL A 496 29.30 -12.27 19.00
C VAL A 496 30.38 -11.20 19.10
N PHE A 497 31.10 -11.00 17.99
CA PHE A 497 32.16 -10.01 17.82
C PHE A 497 31.61 -8.80 17.08
N LEU A 498 31.65 -7.64 17.72
CA LEU A 498 31.20 -6.37 17.16
C LEU A 498 32.41 -5.56 16.71
N VAL A 499 32.47 -5.27 15.41
CA VAL A 499 33.63 -4.59 14.81
C VAL A 499 33.21 -3.25 14.22
N SER A 500 33.81 -2.17 14.72
CA SER A 500 33.66 -0.82 14.18
C SER A 500 34.82 0.10 14.60
N PRO A 501 35.29 1.03 13.74
CA PRO A 501 36.23 2.06 14.15
C PRO A 501 35.61 3.09 15.13
N GLU A 502 34.28 3.14 15.24
CA GLU A 502 33.56 4.10 16.09
C GLU A 502 33.37 3.58 17.52
N ILE A 503 34.43 3.66 18.34
CA ILE A 503 34.48 3.09 19.70
C ILE A 503 33.28 3.50 20.56
N GLY A 504 32.93 4.79 20.60
CA GLY A 504 31.81 5.29 21.42
C GLY A 504 30.47 4.65 21.04
N LYS A 505 30.15 4.59 19.74
CA LYS A 505 28.92 3.94 19.27
C LYS A 505 28.93 2.43 19.52
N LEU A 506 30.10 1.80 19.46
CA LEU A 506 30.26 0.38 19.71
C LEU A 506 29.98 0.03 21.18
N LEU A 507 30.44 0.88 22.11
CA LEU A 507 30.12 0.75 23.54
C LEU A 507 28.62 0.90 23.80
N THR A 508 27.98 1.94 23.25
CA THR A 508 26.53 2.14 23.37
C THR A 508 25.73 0.97 22.78
N LEU A 509 26.15 0.43 21.63
CA LEU A 509 25.52 -0.74 21.03
C LEU A 509 25.62 -1.96 21.94
N ARG A 510 26.77 -2.20 22.57
CA ARG A 510 26.97 -3.29 23.54
C ARG A 510 26.01 -3.15 24.72
N GLU A 511 25.93 -1.97 25.33
CA GLU A 511 25.02 -1.70 26.45
C GLU A 511 23.58 -2.03 26.05
N THR A 512 23.16 -1.61 24.85
CA THR A 512 21.79 -1.86 24.42
C THR A 512 21.52 -3.32 24.09
N ILE A 513 22.50 -4.05 23.51
CA ILE A 513 22.36 -5.51 23.30
C ILE A 513 22.24 -6.22 24.65
N LEU A 514 23.04 -5.85 25.66
CA LEU A 514 23.01 -6.49 26.97
C LEU A 514 21.73 -6.14 27.75
N ALA A 515 21.10 -5.00 27.48
CA ALA A 515 19.77 -4.69 28.01
C ALA A 515 18.70 -5.63 27.44
N ASP A 516 18.78 -5.95 26.15
CA ASP A 516 17.82 -6.83 25.46
C ASP A 516 18.13 -8.33 25.67
N THR A 517 19.40 -8.69 25.82
CA THR A 517 19.92 -10.06 25.91
C THR A 517 21.07 -10.12 26.94
N PRO A 518 20.75 -10.15 28.24
CA PRO A 518 21.74 -10.04 29.32
C PRO A 518 22.78 -11.16 29.36
N ASP A 519 22.45 -12.32 28.79
CA ASP A 519 23.29 -13.51 28.73
C ASP A 519 24.20 -13.56 27.48
N ALA A 520 24.15 -12.55 26.60
CA ALA A 520 24.99 -12.50 25.40
C ALA A 520 26.48 -12.31 25.73
N VAL A 521 27.34 -13.13 25.13
CA VAL A 521 28.79 -12.95 25.20
C VAL A 521 29.25 -12.07 24.04
N LEU A 522 29.64 -10.83 24.36
CA LEU A 522 29.99 -9.81 23.38
C LEU A 522 31.47 -9.43 23.45
N HIS A 523 32.14 -9.45 22.29
CA HIS A 523 33.53 -9.05 22.13
C HIS A 523 33.60 -7.82 21.23
N LEU A 524 34.37 -6.80 21.63
CA LEU A 524 34.50 -5.56 20.87
C LEU A 524 35.87 -5.53 20.18
N SER A 525 35.91 -5.10 18.91
CA SER A 525 37.17 -4.78 18.25
C SER A 525 37.02 -3.58 17.31
N SER A 526 38.13 -2.88 17.09
CA SER A 526 38.23 -1.84 16.08
C SER A 526 38.62 -2.38 14.69
N LYS A 527 39.11 -3.63 14.61
CA LYS A 527 39.65 -4.25 13.39
C LYS A 527 39.16 -5.69 13.23
N ALA A 528 38.64 -6.02 12.05
CA ALA A 528 38.11 -7.36 11.78
C ALA A 528 39.19 -8.44 11.88
N ASP A 529 40.34 -8.20 11.24
CA ASP A 529 41.44 -9.14 11.03
C ASP A 529 42.02 -9.83 12.26
N GLU A 530 41.85 -9.25 13.46
CA GLU A 530 42.43 -9.78 14.69
C GLU A 530 41.77 -11.09 15.13
N ASN A 531 40.49 -11.28 14.82
CA ASN A 531 39.69 -12.39 15.36
C ASN A 531 39.10 -13.32 14.28
N LEU A 532 39.33 -13.05 12.98
CA LEU A 532 38.75 -13.82 11.86
C LEU A 532 39.07 -15.33 11.87
N ARG A 533 40.17 -15.73 12.51
CA ARG A 533 40.64 -17.12 12.53
C ARG A 533 39.70 -18.08 13.24
N GLU A 534 38.84 -17.56 14.12
CA GLU A 534 37.94 -18.34 14.95
C GLU A 534 36.47 -18.23 14.53
N MET A 535 36.14 -17.30 13.62
CA MET A 535 34.75 -16.97 13.25
C MET A 535 34.13 -18.04 12.36
N ASP A 536 32.88 -18.40 12.66
CA ASP A 536 32.06 -19.33 11.90
C ASP A 536 31.07 -18.62 10.97
N LEU A 537 30.65 -17.41 11.36
CA LEU A 537 29.81 -16.52 10.56
C LEU A 537 30.37 -15.09 10.61
N VAL A 538 30.49 -14.44 9.46
CA VAL A 538 30.83 -13.02 9.36
C VAL A 538 29.76 -12.30 8.56
N VAL A 539 29.22 -11.21 9.09
CA VAL A 539 28.32 -10.29 8.39
C VAL A 539 29.05 -8.99 8.11
N THR A 540 29.24 -8.63 6.85
CA THR A 540 29.80 -7.34 6.45
C THR A 540 28.67 -6.39 6.04
N ALA A 541 28.59 -5.25 6.72
CA ALA A 541 27.57 -4.23 6.48
C ALA A 541 28.20 -2.84 6.51
N THR A 542 29.24 -2.62 5.70
CA THR A 542 30.01 -1.37 5.71
C THR A 542 29.57 -0.39 4.61
N SER A 543 29.92 0.88 4.79
CA SER A 543 29.76 1.93 3.77
C SER A 543 31.10 2.33 3.13
N GLY A 544 32.15 1.54 3.37
CA GLY A 544 33.54 1.86 3.01
C GLY A 544 33.89 1.44 1.59
N ALA A 545 33.22 1.99 0.58
CA ALA A 545 33.45 1.62 -0.82
C ALA A 545 34.95 1.62 -1.18
N GLY A 546 35.46 0.45 -1.60
CA GLY A 546 36.82 0.29 -2.13
C GLY A 546 37.95 0.16 -1.10
N LYS A 547 37.65 0.13 0.21
CA LYS A 547 38.66 -0.18 1.23
C LYS A 547 38.64 -1.68 1.54
N LYS A 548 39.82 -2.28 1.73
CA LYS A 548 39.92 -3.67 2.21
C LYS A 548 39.36 -3.73 3.64
N ILE A 549 38.16 -4.32 3.80
CA ILE A 549 37.44 -4.41 5.07
C ILE A 549 37.96 -5.56 5.94
N LEU A 550 38.30 -6.68 5.32
CA LEU A 550 38.87 -7.86 5.97
C LEU A 550 39.83 -8.60 5.04
N ASP A 551 40.76 -9.37 5.62
CA ASP A 551 41.62 -10.27 4.90
C ASP A 551 41.05 -11.70 4.87
N ILE A 552 40.48 -12.10 3.73
CA ILE A 552 39.81 -13.42 3.59
C ILE A 552 40.78 -14.58 3.84
N MET A 553 42.08 -14.39 3.66
CA MET A 553 43.10 -15.41 3.95
C MET A 553 43.21 -15.76 5.44
N LYS A 554 42.73 -14.90 6.34
CA LYS A 554 42.71 -15.14 7.79
C LYS A 554 41.43 -15.81 8.29
N VAL A 555 40.45 -15.99 7.41
CA VAL A 555 39.13 -16.53 7.77
C VAL A 555 39.19 -18.03 8.01
N LYS A 556 38.52 -18.51 9.06
CA LYS A 556 38.39 -19.93 9.36
C LYS A 556 37.83 -20.73 8.16
N PRO A 557 38.43 -21.87 7.78
CA PRO A 557 37.83 -22.75 6.78
C PRO A 557 36.41 -23.21 7.20
N GLY A 558 35.47 -23.08 6.28
CA GLY A 558 34.05 -23.34 6.51
C GLY A 558 33.30 -22.20 7.19
N CYS A 559 33.89 -21.01 7.28
CA CYS A 559 33.16 -19.81 7.66
C CYS A 559 32.18 -19.40 6.56
N VAL A 560 31.01 -18.91 6.96
CA VAL A 560 30.06 -18.24 6.07
C VAL A 560 30.29 -16.74 6.18
N ILE A 561 30.46 -16.05 5.06
CA ILE A 561 30.53 -14.58 5.01
C ILE A 561 29.31 -14.07 4.25
N THR A 562 28.44 -13.31 4.90
CA THR A 562 27.34 -12.59 4.26
C THR A 562 27.76 -11.15 3.99
N ASP A 563 27.85 -10.77 2.72
CA ASP A 563 28.19 -9.43 2.27
C ASP A 563 26.93 -8.64 1.89
N VAL A 564 26.59 -7.68 2.74
CA VAL A 564 25.40 -6.83 2.61
C VAL A 564 25.75 -5.46 2.03
N ALA A 565 27.05 -5.18 1.81
CA ALA A 565 27.49 -3.89 1.29
C ALA A 565 27.10 -3.72 -0.18
N ARG A 566 26.83 -2.46 -0.55
CA ARG A 566 26.57 -2.05 -1.93
C ARG A 566 27.39 -0.78 -2.22
N PRO A 567 28.44 -0.84 -3.06
CA PRO A 567 29.02 -2.04 -3.70
C PRO A 567 29.55 -3.07 -2.68
N LEU A 568 29.74 -4.32 -3.12
CA LEU A 568 30.25 -5.43 -2.29
C LEU A 568 31.64 -5.12 -1.70
N ASP A 569 31.86 -5.58 -0.47
CA ASP A 569 33.13 -5.44 0.27
C ASP A 569 34.17 -6.47 -0.21
N LEU A 570 33.74 -7.64 -0.69
CA LEU A 570 34.62 -8.72 -1.17
C LEU A 570 34.49 -8.96 -2.68
N PRO A 571 35.51 -8.59 -3.49
CA PRO A 571 35.46 -8.79 -4.93
C PRO A 571 35.68 -10.27 -5.31
N PRO A 572 35.17 -10.73 -6.47
CA PRO A 572 35.28 -12.13 -6.92
C PRO A 572 36.71 -12.70 -6.90
N SER A 573 37.70 -11.86 -7.24
CA SER A 573 39.12 -12.24 -7.26
C SER A 573 39.69 -12.57 -5.88
N GLU A 574 39.18 -11.97 -4.80
CA GLU A 574 39.59 -12.30 -3.44
C GLU A 574 38.87 -13.56 -2.96
N VAL A 575 37.57 -13.70 -3.25
CA VAL A 575 36.78 -14.88 -2.87
C VAL A 575 37.36 -16.16 -3.50
N ALA A 576 37.80 -16.10 -4.76
CA ALA A 576 38.40 -17.23 -5.46
C ALA A 576 39.65 -17.81 -4.77
N LYS A 577 40.34 -17.05 -3.92
CA LYS A 577 41.53 -17.52 -3.18
C LYS A 577 41.18 -18.48 -2.04
N ARG A 578 39.93 -18.50 -1.59
CA ARG A 578 39.44 -19.28 -0.44
C ARG A 578 38.19 -20.07 -0.82
N PRO A 579 38.32 -21.11 -1.66
CA PRO A 579 37.18 -21.95 -2.07
C PRO A 579 36.61 -22.80 -0.91
N ASP A 580 37.27 -22.80 0.24
CA ASP A 580 36.87 -23.40 1.50
C ASP A 580 36.06 -22.45 2.41
N VAL A 581 35.78 -21.22 1.96
CA VAL A 581 34.94 -20.22 2.65
C VAL A 581 33.71 -19.92 1.80
N LEU A 582 32.53 -19.91 2.42
CA LEU A 582 31.27 -19.65 1.72
C LEU A 582 30.94 -18.16 1.77
N VAL A 583 31.26 -17.41 0.70
CA VAL A 583 30.93 -15.98 0.59
C VAL A 583 29.64 -15.80 -0.19
N ILE A 584 28.64 -15.22 0.47
CA ILE A 584 27.29 -15.04 -0.05
C ILE A 584 26.90 -13.57 0.01
N GLU A 585 26.09 -13.12 -0.94
CA GLU A 585 25.48 -11.79 -0.94
C GLU A 585 24.24 -11.77 -0.04
N SER A 586 23.69 -10.57 0.20
CA SER A 586 22.36 -10.43 0.78
C SER A 586 21.31 -11.24 0.02
N GLY A 587 20.46 -11.99 0.73
CA GLY A 587 19.44 -12.83 0.13
C GLY A 587 18.47 -12.08 -0.79
N GLU A 588 18.23 -12.63 -1.97
CA GLU A 588 17.19 -12.20 -2.90
C GLU A 588 15.86 -12.88 -2.59
N ILE A 589 14.75 -12.21 -2.89
CA ILE A 589 13.42 -12.64 -2.45
C ILE A 589 12.57 -13.03 -3.65
N GLN A 590 12.12 -14.27 -3.67
CA GLN A 590 11.09 -14.76 -4.57
C GLN A 590 9.73 -14.24 -4.12
N LEU A 591 9.07 -13.49 -5.00
CA LEU A 591 7.72 -13.00 -4.79
C LEU A 591 6.68 -14.08 -5.12
N PRO A 592 5.48 -14.02 -4.48
CA PRO A 592 4.40 -14.95 -4.77
C PRO A 592 3.61 -14.55 -6.03
N GLY A 593 3.15 -15.54 -6.79
CA GLY A 593 2.33 -15.33 -8.00
C GLY A 593 3.13 -15.23 -9.31
N GLY A 594 2.43 -14.91 -10.40
CA GLY A 594 3.00 -14.79 -11.74
C GLY A 594 3.47 -13.37 -12.02
N VAL A 595 4.54 -12.95 -11.33
CA VAL A 595 5.02 -11.56 -11.38
C VAL A 595 5.54 -11.19 -12.77
N ARG A 596 5.11 -10.03 -13.26
CA ARG A 596 5.58 -9.44 -14.53
C ARG A 596 6.10 -8.03 -14.27
N MET A 597 7.35 -7.80 -14.65
CA MET A 597 8.03 -6.51 -14.65
C MET A 597 9.15 -6.54 -15.69
N ARG A 598 9.74 -5.37 -16.00
CA ARG A 598 10.96 -5.33 -16.81
C ARG A 598 12.14 -5.83 -15.98
N ASP A 599 13.17 -6.32 -16.67
CA ASP A 599 14.37 -6.86 -16.06
C ASP A 599 15.05 -5.85 -15.13
N ILE A 600 15.40 -6.29 -13.91
CA ILE A 600 16.15 -5.52 -12.90
C ILE A 600 17.51 -6.14 -12.58
N GLY A 601 17.98 -7.08 -13.41
CA GLY A 601 19.23 -7.82 -13.22
C GLY A 601 19.07 -9.08 -12.35
N LEU A 602 17.84 -9.59 -12.21
CA LEU A 602 17.50 -10.76 -11.37
C LEU A 602 16.56 -11.71 -12.13
N PRO A 603 16.49 -13.00 -11.75
CA PRO A 603 15.56 -13.96 -12.34
C PRO A 603 14.08 -13.54 -12.22
N ASP A 604 13.22 -14.12 -13.07
CA ASP A 604 11.79 -13.82 -13.07
C ASP A 604 11.12 -14.07 -11.71
N GLY A 605 10.38 -13.08 -11.23
CA GLY A 605 9.70 -13.12 -9.93
C GLY A 605 10.61 -12.95 -8.72
N VAL A 606 11.91 -12.76 -8.91
CA VAL A 606 12.88 -12.47 -7.85
C VAL A 606 13.14 -10.97 -7.76
N VAL A 607 13.21 -10.44 -6.55
CA VAL A 607 13.50 -9.02 -6.27
C VAL A 607 14.54 -8.84 -5.19
N TYR A 608 15.20 -7.68 -5.20
CA TYR A 608 16.02 -7.25 -4.08
C TYR A 608 15.18 -7.10 -2.80
N ALA A 609 15.77 -7.45 -1.65
CA ALA A 609 15.11 -7.40 -0.34
C ALA A 609 14.47 -6.04 -0.01
N CYS A 610 15.07 -4.93 -0.45
CA CYS A 610 14.52 -3.60 -0.22
C CYS A 610 13.21 -3.33 -0.99
N LEU A 611 13.08 -3.87 -2.21
CA LEU A 611 11.83 -3.86 -2.97
C LEU A 611 10.81 -4.80 -2.33
N ALA A 612 11.26 -5.97 -1.83
CA ALA A 612 10.40 -6.89 -1.09
C ALA A 612 9.75 -6.23 0.15
N GLU A 613 10.47 -5.37 0.89
CA GLU A 613 9.88 -4.61 2.01
C GLU A 613 8.68 -3.76 1.57
N THR A 614 8.84 -3.04 0.45
CA THR A 614 7.79 -2.16 -0.05
C THR A 614 6.57 -2.98 -0.49
N ILE A 615 6.81 -4.11 -1.16
CA ILE A 615 5.77 -5.01 -1.63
C ILE A 615 5.04 -5.68 -0.46
N VAL A 616 5.75 -6.15 0.57
CA VAL A 616 5.11 -6.83 1.69
C VAL A 616 4.27 -5.86 2.53
N LEU A 617 4.74 -4.62 2.72
CA LEU A 617 3.94 -3.57 3.37
C LEU A 617 2.67 -3.27 2.57
N ALA A 618 2.79 -3.24 1.23
CA ALA A 618 1.63 -3.10 0.36
C ALA A 618 0.67 -4.29 0.49
N LEU A 619 1.16 -5.54 0.50
CA LEU A 619 0.31 -6.73 0.68
C LEU A 619 -0.38 -6.78 2.05
N GLU A 620 0.30 -6.33 3.10
CA GLU A 620 -0.29 -6.21 4.44
C GLU A 620 -1.32 -5.06 4.50
N GLY A 621 -1.12 -4.03 3.68
CA GLY A 621 -1.89 -2.79 3.73
C GLY A 621 -1.42 -1.82 4.82
N ARG A 622 -0.14 -1.94 5.22
CA ARG A 622 0.51 -1.05 6.18
C ARG A 622 1.19 0.09 5.43
N PHE A 623 0.40 1.14 5.19
CA PHE A 623 0.84 2.37 4.54
C PHE A 623 1.36 3.36 5.57
N GLU A 624 2.57 3.11 6.06
CA GLU A 624 3.27 3.97 7.01
C GLU A 624 4.75 4.07 6.65
N SER A 625 5.42 5.12 7.11
CA SER A 625 6.86 5.24 6.95
C SER A 625 7.54 4.22 7.88
N TYR A 626 7.90 3.07 7.32
CA TYR A 626 8.28 1.90 8.12
C TYR A 626 9.75 1.90 8.53
N THR A 627 10.68 1.85 7.56
CA THR A 627 12.11 1.94 7.81
C THR A 627 12.67 3.25 7.26
N VAL A 628 13.02 4.20 8.13
CA VAL A 628 13.61 5.50 7.73
C VAL A 628 14.77 5.86 8.64
N GLY A 629 15.75 6.59 8.11
CA GLY A 629 16.93 6.99 8.86
C GLY A 629 17.97 5.88 9.00
N ARG A 630 18.93 6.11 9.91
CA ARG A 630 20.11 5.25 10.09
C ARG A 630 20.02 4.33 11.31
N ASN A 631 18.97 4.45 12.12
CA ASN A 631 18.72 3.56 13.24
C ASN A 631 17.61 2.58 12.84
N ILE A 632 17.93 1.30 12.75
CA ILE A 632 16.97 0.25 12.39
C ILE A 632 16.55 -0.44 13.68
N GLU A 633 15.24 -0.45 13.94
CA GLU A 633 14.63 -1.21 15.03
C GLU A 633 14.70 -2.71 14.69
N TRP A 634 15.33 -3.52 15.54
CA TRP A 634 15.53 -4.95 15.29
C TRP A 634 14.20 -5.72 15.35
N GLU A 635 13.21 -5.20 16.06
CA GLU A 635 11.85 -5.70 16.13
C GLU A 635 11.19 -5.62 14.75
N LYS A 636 11.37 -4.51 14.03
CA LYS A 636 10.86 -4.34 12.65
C LYS A 636 11.52 -5.31 11.67
N VAL A 637 12.77 -5.70 11.90
CA VAL A 637 13.45 -6.74 11.12
C VAL A 637 12.79 -8.12 11.31
N LYS A 638 12.44 -8.48 12.55
CA LYS A 638 11.70 -9.73 12.84
C LYS A 638 10.27 -9.68 12.32
N GLU A 639 9.62 -8.55 12.46
CA GLU A 639 8.25 -8.33 12.02
C GLU A 639 8.14 -8.46 10.50
N ILE A 640 8.99 -7.76 9.75
CA ILE A 640 8.93 -7.75 8.29
C ILE A 640 9.24 -9.12 7.70
N TYR A 641 10.14 -9.89 8.34
CA TYR A 641 10.40 -11.29 8.00
C TYR A 641 9.12 -12.14 8.11
N LYS A 642 8.41 -12.03 9.24
CA LYS A 642 7.15 -12.77 9.47
C LYS A 642 6.06 -12.36 8.47
N LEU A 643 5.97 -11.07 8.15
CA LEU A 643 5.06 -10.58 7.11
C LEU A 643 5.43 -11.16 5.74
N GLY A 644 6.71 -11.23 5.40
CA GLY A 644 7.20 -11.85 4.17
C GLY A 644 6.72 -13.30 4.06
N LEU A 645 6.92 -14.10 5.11
CA LEU A 645 6.46 -15.48 5.17
C LEU A 645 4.94 -15.60 5.07
N LYS A 646 4.19 -14.77 5.82
CA LYS A 646 2.71 -14.71 5.78
C LYS A 646 2.20 -14.50 4.35
N HIS A 647 2.88 -13.65 3.60
CA HIS A 647 2.52 -13.32 2.22
C HIS A 647 3.15 -14.25 1.18
N GLY A 648 3.85 -15.31 1.59
CA GLY A 648 4.39 -16.32 0.68
C GLY A 648 5.70 -15.93 -0.01
N MET A 649 6.40 -14.90 0.48
CA MET A 649 7.76 -14.60 0.04
C MET A 649 8.73 -15.69 0.51
N ARG A 650 9.72 -16.00 -0.33
CA ARG A 650 10.73 -17.04 -0.06
C ARG A 650 12.11 -16.49 -0.38
N LEU A 651 13.13 -17.01 0.30
CA LEU A 651 14.51 -16.83 -0.15
C LEU A 651 14.65 -17.52 -1.51
N ALA A 652 15.02 -16.78 -2.57
CA ALA A 652 15.05 -17.30 -3.94
C ALA A 652 16.24 -18.23 -4.14
N ALA A 653 17.43 -17.72 -3.85
CA ALA A 653 18.69 -18.45 -3.84
C ALA A 653 19.66 -17.75 -2.89
N ILE A 654 20.67 -18.50 -2.45
CA ILE A 654 21.85 -17.91 -1.86
C ILE A 654 22.84 -17.66 -2.99
N SER A 655 23.01 -16.40 -3.36
CA SER A 655 23.97 -15.98 -4.38
C SER A 655 25.32 -15.71 -3.76
N GLY A 656 26.39 -16.18 -4.40
CA GLY A 656 27.76 -15.70 -4.17
C GLY A 656 28.15 -14.67 -5.23
N VAL A 657 29.39 -14.23 -5.17
CA VAL A 657 29.99 -13.23 -6.09
C VAL A 657 29.98 -13.64 -7.58
N ASN A 658 29.72 -14.91 -7.88
CA ASN A 658 29.65 -15.46 -9.25
C ASN A 658 28.24 -15.98 -9.62
N GLY A 659 27.22 -15.70 -8.81
CA GLY A 659 25.85 -16.16 -9.02
C GLY A 659 25.33 -17.16 -7.96
N PRO A 660 24.15 -17.77 -8.18
CA PRO A 660 23.48 -18.62 -7.20
C PRO A 660 24.24 -19.92 -6.90
N PHE A 661 24.28 -20.32 -5.62
CA PHE A 661 24.85 -21.59 -5.18
C PHE A 661 23.84 -22.74 -5.20
N THR A 662 24.24 -23.86 -5.81
CA THR A 662 23.55 -25.15 -5.70
C THR A 662 23.93 -25.90 -4.42
N ASP A 663 23.17 -26.94 -4.06
CA ASP A 663 23.55 -27.83 -2.95
C ASP A 663 24.89 -28.53 -3.18
N GLU A 664 25.22 -28.86 -4.44
CA GLU A 664 26.52 -29.43 -4.80
C GLU A 664 27.66 -28.44 -4.56
N ASP A 665 27.46 -27.16 -4.89
CA ASP A 665 28.46 -26.12 -4.62
C ASP A 665 28.78 -26.01 -3.14
N ILE A 666 27.74 -25.94 -2.30
CA ILE A 666 27.91 -25.87 -0.85
C ILE A 666 28.56 -27.15 -0.32
N GLY A 667 28.21 -28.31 -0.88
CA GLY A 667 28.86 -29.59 -0.58
C GLY A 667 30.36 -29.57 -0.89
N ARG A 668 30.76 -28.96 -2.02
CA ARG A 668 32.19 -28.78 -2.37
C ARG A 668 32.90 -27.86 -1.39
N VAL A 669 32.30 -26.72 -1.04
CA VAL A 669 32.87 -25.81 -0.03
C VAL A 669 33.05 -26.53 1.30
N ARG A 670 32.06 -27.32 1.73
CA ARG A 670 32.13 -28.12 2.96
C ARG A 670 33.30 -29.12 2.94
N ALA A 671 33.48 -29.85 1.84
CA ALA A 671 34.56 -30.83 1.72
C ALA A 671 35.94 -30.15 1.79
N LEU A 672 36.12 -29.04 1.08
CA LEU A 672 37.35 -28.25 1.11
C LEU A 672 37.61 -27.63 2.49
N ALA A 673 36.56 -27.15 3.17
CA ALA A 673 36.63 -26.64 4.53
C ALA A 673 37.12 -27.70 5.52
N LEU A 674 36.54 -28.91 5.48
CA LEU A 674 36.96 -30.00 6.35
C LEU A 674 38.41 -30.41 6.10
N ALA A 675 38.84 -30.48 4.83
CA ALA A 675 40.22 -30.75 4.49
C ALA A 675 41.18 -29.66 5.00
N ALA A 676 40.84 -28.39 4.81
CA ALA A 676 41.65 -27.26 5.24
C ALA A 676 41.72 -27.13 6.77
N ARG A 677 40.65 -27.48 7.51
CA ARG A 677 40.64 -27.48 8.99
C ARG A 677 41.73 -28.36 9.60
N THR A 678 42.13 -29.45 8.93
CA THR A 678 43.21 -30.33 9.42
C THR A 678 44.57 -29.62 9.54
N ARG A 679 44.78 -28.56 8.76
CA ARG A 679 46.02 -27.77 8.74
C ARG A 679 45.82 -26.37 9.31
N TRP A 680 44.63 -26.07 9.84
CA TRP A 680 44.29 -24.75 10.34
C TRP A 680 44.80 -24.60 11.79
N PRO A 681 45.68 -23.63 12.09
CA PRO A 681 46.16 -23.40 13.45
C PRO A 681 44.98 -22.90 14.31
N GLY A 682 44.44 -23.80 15.13
CA GLY A 682 43.22 -23.63 15.93
C GLY A 682 42.35 -24.88 16.07
N GLY A 683 42.64 -25.95 15.33
CA GLY A 683 41.85 -27.20 15.30
C GLY A 683 42.16 -28.25 16.37
N GLN A 684 42.22 -27.91 17.66
CA GLN A 684 41.95 -28.92 18.69
C GLN A 684 40.45 -28.87 19.04
N PRO A 685 39.73 -29.99 18.97
CA PRO A 685 38.33 -30.03 19.38
C PRO A 685 38.24 -29.67 20.86
N ALA A 686 37.36 -28.73 21.20
CA ALA A 686 37.15 -28.29 22.58
C ALA A 686 36.86 -29.51 23.47
N ARG A 687 37.74 -29.77 24.46
CA ARG A 687 37.39 -30.63 25.60
C ARG A 687 36.26 -29.93 26.34
N ALA A 688 35.19 -30.68 26.60
CA ALA A 688 34.09 -30.26 27.47
C ALA A 688 34.66 -29.89 28.86
N THR A 689 34.92 -28.61 29.10
CA THR A 689 35.20 -28.11 30.44
C THR A 689 33.86 -27.84 31.11
N VAL A 690 33.55 -28.67 32.11
CA VAL A 690 32.42 -28.50 33.02
C VAL A 690 32.44 -27.07 33.57
N ARG A 691 31.35 -26.32 33.35
CA ARG A 691 31.14 -24.96 33.87
C ARG A 691 31.01 -25.04 35.40
N GLU A 692 32.00 -24.53 36.13
CA GLU A 692 31.80 -24.21 37.55
C GLU A 692 30.99 -22.92 37.68
N VAL A 693 29.87 -23.01 38.39
CA VAL A 693 28.97 -21.90 38.71
C VAL A 693 29.63 -21.01 39.78
N PRO A 694 29.75 -19.69 39.60
CA PRO A 694 30.25 -18.81 40.66
C PRO A 694 29.23 -18.74 41.81
N ARG A 695 29.69 -18.94 43.04
CA ARG A 695 28.87 -18.73 44.25
C ARG A 695 28.46 -17.25 44.37
N PRO A 696 27.23 -16.96 44.85
CA PRO A 696 26.78 -15.59 45.03
C PRO A 696 27.59 -14.88 46.13
N VAL A 697 27.98 -13.63 45.84
CA VAL A 697 28.67 -12.73 46.78
C VAL A 697 27.67 -12.26 47.83
N ALA A 698 28.03 -12.44 49.10
CA ALA A 698 27.22 -12.07 50.26
C ALA A 698 26.93 -10.55 50.32
N GLU A 699 25.69 -10.22 50.65
CA GLU A 699 25.19 -8.87 50.92
C GLU A 699 25.99 -8.20 52.04
N ARG A 700 26.50 -6.99 51.78
CA ARG A 700 26.97 -6.09 52.85
C ARG A 700 25.76 -5.34 53.40
N GLN A 701 25.44 -5.59 54.66
CA GLN A 701 24.49 -4.79 55.42
C GLN A 701 25.12 -3.43 55.74
N ASP A 702 24.45 -2.36 55.28
CA ASP A 702 24.70 -1.00 55.71
C ASP A 702 24.29 -0.84 57.18
N GLN A 703 25.28 -0.57 58.04
CA GLN A 703 25.08 0.08 59.32
C GLN A 703 25.77 1.43 59.25
N HIS A 704 25.01 2.53 59.27
CA HIS A 704 25.28 3.71 60.11
C HIS A 704 24.18 4.77 59.92
N ALA A 705 23.27 4.81 60.88
CA ALA A 705 22.55 6.01 61.28
C ALA A 705 23.14 6.43 62.63
N GLY A 706 23.59 7.68 62.76
CA GLY A 706 24.08 8.20 64.03
C GLY A 706 24.88 9.50 63.94
N VAL A 707 24.14 10.61 64.02
CA VAL A 707 24.53 12.01 64.33
C VAL A 707 25.11 12.85 63.19
#